data_AF-A0A522F2J0-F1
#
_entry.id   AF-A0A522F2J0-F1
#
_cell.length_a   1.000
_cell.length_b   1.000
_cell.length_c   1.000
_cell.angle_alpha   90.00
_cell.angle_beta   90.00
_cell.angle_gamma   90.00
#
_symmetry.space_group_name_H-M   'P 1'
#
loop_
_entity.id
_entity.type
_entity.pdbx_description
1 polymer ?
#
loop_
_entity_poly.entity_id
_entity_poly.type
_entity_poly.pdbx_seq_one_letter_code
_entity_poly.pdbx_strand_id
1 'polypeptide(L)'
;MNKSNFALYTPELVNEWHPTKNGKILPHDVSPFSDKIVWWKCPKGDDHEWQGAVKTRSKGHSCGVCSNKVVVHSNCLATLNPELAKEWHPIKNGKLTPRDVIPGSCKKVWWKCPKGEDHEWESAVEWRNNGSGCLICSNRITVKSNCLATLNPDLAKEWHPTRNGNLSPYDITPASAQKVWWKCIKGDDHEWKASVVSRIKGSGCGVCAGHLVVESNCLATINPRLAKEWHPEKNGELMPNNVTPNSGKKVWWKCPNGDDHEWPAVIANRNKGIGCPICSNQRVAVSNSLGTVNPELAKEWHPTKNDKFTPFDVLPNANKMIWWKCPKGDDHEWKAKLNNRANGKGCPICVGQKLTKSNCLTTRYPAIAEQWHPTKNGILTPYDVLPGTAKKVWWKCPKGDDHEWFASINHRTQGTGCPKCNPAYSIPELRIFCELKAIFEDVHHRVILNKCEVDIFIPEFNIGIEFDGAYWHQDKHEKDQEKYLILAENIYLIRVREEGLPLSGKNDIFVKKREMNISTIKEILKIILKIQNVISPQIIEKIDGYMEQDDWIANVHFNDHYSKRKHVEYEKSLSYLFPSIAKEWHPSKNDLLLPEYFTPGSGRKIWWEASCGHQWNDSINHRTSGRGCPECRYKKAKVT
;
A
#
# COMPACT_ATOMS: atom_id res chain seq x y z
N MET A 1 -129.62 11.73 15.28
CA MET A 1 -128.27 11.73 15.91
C MET A 1 -127.96 10.32 16.40
N ASN A 2 -127.40 9.47 15.52
CA ASN A 2 -126.93 8.14 15.90
C ASN A 2 -125.49 8.29 16.41
N LYS A 3 -125.32 8.57 17.71
CA LYS A 3 -124.02 8.71 18.35
C LYS A 3 -123.93 7.77 19.55
N SER A 4 -123.62 6.49 19.32
CA SER A 4 -122.97 5.65 20.35
C SER A 4 -122.66 4.21 19.90
N ASN A 5 -122.27 3.97 18.65
CA ASN A 5 -121.82 2.62 18.25
C ASN A 5 -120.35 2.68 17.82
N PHE A 6 -119.45 2.16 18.66
CA PHE A 6 -118.01 2.10 18.42
C PHE A 6 -117.68 1.20 17.22
N ALA A 7 -118.40 0.08 17.03
CA ALA A 7 -118.18 -0.82 15.92
C ALA A 7 -118.47 -0.21 14.53
N LEU A 8 -119.40 0.75 14.45
CA LEU A 8 -119.67 1.48 13.21
C LEU A 8 -118.71 2.65 12.98
N TYR A 9 -118.15 3.23 14.04
CA TYR A 9 -117.29 4.41 13.97
C TYR A 9 -115.84 4.06 13.61
N THR A 10 -115.31 2.96 14.17
CA THR A 10 -113.95 2.46 13.91
C THR A 10 -114.00 0.93 13.75
N PRO A 11 -114.59 0.41 12.66
CA PRO A 11 -114.78 -1.03 12.44
C PRO A 11 -113.46 -1.82 12.48
N GLU A 12 -112.35 -1.21 12.07
CA GLU A 12 -111.02 -1.80 12.13
C GLU A 12 -110.53 -2.10 13.55
N LEU A 13 -110.96 -1.32 14.55
CA LEU A 13 -110.59 -1.51 15.96
C LEU A 13 -111.46 -2.54 16.68
N VAL A 14 -112.58 -2.98 16.08
CA VAL A 14 -113.42 -4.07 16.62
C VAL A 14 -112.63 -5.37 16.72
N ASN A 15 -111.74 -5.61 15.75
CA ASN A 15 -110.85 -6.78 15.73
C ASN A 15 -109.83 -6.78 16.89
N GLU A 16 -109.64 -5.64 17.54
CA GLU A 16 -108.80 -5.51 18.73
C GLU A 16 -109.58 -5.61 20.04
N TRP A 17 -110.90 -5.77 19.99
CA TRP A 17 -111.70 -5.99 21.19
C TRP A 17 -111.39 -7.37 21.76
N HIS A 18 -111.01 -7.45 23.05
CA HIS A 18 -110.61 -8.74 23.59
C HIS A 18 -111.77 -9.75 23.57
N PRO A 19 -111.58 -10.96 23.00
CA PRO A 19 -112.69 -11.88 22.72
C PRO A 19 -113.39 -12.42 23.98
N THR A 20 -112.67 -12.59 25.09
CA THR A 20 -113.22 -13.21 26.31
C THR A 20 -113.16 -12.36 27.59
N LYS A 21 -112.30 -11.33 27.67
CA LYS A 21 -112.05 -10.57 28.92
C LYS A 21 -112.98 -9.39 29.17
N ASN A 22 -113.83 -9.02 28.20
CA ASN A 22 -114.79 -7.93 28.35
C ASN A 22 -116.17 -8.37 28.88
N GLY A 23 -116.32 -9.64 29.26
CA GLY A 23 -117.58 -10.18 29.75
C GLY A 23 -118.72 -9.97 28.75
N LYS A 24 -119.82 -9.34 29.18
CA LYS A 24 -121.00 -9.06 28.34
C LYS A 24 -120.92 -7.74 27.55
N ILE A 25 -119.83 -6.98 27.67
CA ILE A 25 -119.71 -5.67 27.01
C ILE A 25 -119.28 -5.86 25.55
N LEU A 26 -120.19 -5.59 24.61
CA LEU A 26 -119.94 -5.75 23.19
C LEU A 26 -119.56 -4.42 22.52
N PRO A 27 -118.74 -4.42 21.45
CA PRO A 27 -118.32 -3.21 20.74
C PRO A 27 -119.47 -2.31 20.26
N HIS A 28 -120.67 -2.87 20.02
CA HIS A 28 -121.85 -2.11 19.59
C HIS A 28 -122.58 -1.39 20.73
N ASP A 29 -122.31 -1.75 21.99
CA ASP A 29 -122.98 -1.21 23.19
C ASP A 29 -122.28 0.03 23.77
N VAL A 30 -121.23 0.52 23.09
CA VAL A 30 -120.31 1.52 23.64
C VAL A 30 -120.05 2.62 22.64
N SER A 31 -120.09 3.87 23.10
CA SER A 31 -119.73 5.04 22.30
C SER A 31 -118.21 5.10 22.07
N PRO A 32 -117.73 5.50 20.88
CA PRO A 32 -116.30 5.68 20.61
C PRO A 32 -115.63 6.75 21.49
N PHE A 33 -116.40 7.61 22.16
CA PHE A 33 -115.89 8.62 23.09
C PHE A 33 -116.06 8.22 24.57
N SER A 34 -116.36 6.95 24.86
CA SER A 34 -116.61 6.47 26.22
C SER A 34 -115.36 6.35 27.09
N ASP A 35 -115.51 6.70 28.36
CA ASP A 35 -114.53 6.48 29.42
C ASP A 35 -114.46 5.02 29.94
N LYS A 36 -115.35 4.14 29.47
CA LYS A 36 -115.34 2.73 29.89
C LYS A 36 -114.00 2.09 29.53
N ILE A 37 -113.35 1.51 30.53
CA ILE A 37 -112.12 0.74 30.40
C ILE A 37 -112.49 -0.69 29.98
N VAL A 38 -111.95 -1.13 28.86
CA VAL A 38 -112.15 -2.48 28.33
C VAL A 38 -110.78 -3.10 28.05
N TRP A 39 -110.74 -4.42 28.01
CA TRP A 39 -109.61 -5.20 27.54
C TRP A 39 -109.53 -5.13 26.01
N TRP A 40 -108.34 -4.81 25.52
CA TRP A 40 -107.97 -4.87 24.13
C TRP A 40 -107.00 -6.01 23.92
N LYS A 41 -107.01 -6.62 22.74
CA LYS A 41 -106.04 -7.62 22.28
C LYS A 41 -105.51 -7.18 20.92
N CYS A 42 -104.21 -6.91 20.81
CA CYS A 42 -103.63 -6.56 19.53
C CYS A 42 -103.54 -7.81 18.64
N PRO A 43 -103.92 -7.74 17.35
CA PRO A 43 -103.81 -8.86 16.43
C PRO A 43 -102.36 -9.32 16.16
N LYS A 44 -101.37 -8.50 16.52
CA LYS A 44 -99.94 -8.75 16.25
C LYS A 44 -99.29 -9.75 17.21
N GLY A 45 -99.93 -10.10 18.33
CA GLY A 45 -99.37 -11.04 19.30
C GLY A 45 -100.41 -11.46 20.34
N ASP A 46 -100.38 -12.72 20.74
CA ASP A 46 -101.38 -13.27 21.66
C ASP A 46 -101.30 -12.70 23.08
N ASP A 47 -100.11 -12.23 23.48
CA ASP A 47 -99.84 -11.60 24.78
C ASP A 47 -99.89 -10.06 24.73
N HIS A 48 -100.36 -9.47 23.63
CA HIS A 48 -100.54 -8.03 23.47
C HIS A 48 -101.91 -7.58 23.99
N GLU A 49 -102.17 -7.85 25.26
CA GLU A 49 -103.42 -7.48 25.91
C GLU A 49 -103.23 -6.32 26.89
N TRP A 50 -104.16 -5.37 26.89
CA TRP A 50 -104.11 -4.24 27.82
C TRP A 50 -105.51 -3.73 28.15
N GLN A 51 -105.65 -3.11 29.31
CA GLN A 51 -106.85 -2.36 29.67
C GLN A 51 -106.70 -0.90 29.23
N GLY A 52 -107.71 -0.37 28.55
CA GLY A 52 -107.73 1.02 28.13
C GLY A 52 -109.13 1.54 27.88
N ALA A 53 -109.34 2.84 28.08
CA ALA A 53 -110.62 3.48 27.80
C ALA A 53 -110.91 3.50 26.28
N VAL A 54 -112.17 3.27 25.90
CA VAL A 54 -112.62 3.28 24.49
C VAL A 54 -112.29 4.60 23.79
N LYS A 55 -112.46 5.73 24.48
CA LYS A 55 -112.10 7.07 23.96
C LYS A 55 -110.62 7.24 23.66
N THR A 56 -109.75 6.59 24.43
CA THR A 56 -108.29 6.69 24.28
C THR A 56 -107.83 5.86 23.09
N ARG A 57 -108.37 4.64 22.91
CA ARG A 57 -108.06 3.80 21.74
C ARG A 57 -108.58 4.41 20.44
N SER A 58 -109.79 4.98 20.46
CA SER A 58 -110.38 5.69 19.31
C SER A 58 -109.60 6.93 18.86
N LYS A 59 -108.80 7.54 19.75
CA LYS A 59 -107.89 8.67 19.43
C LYS A 59 -106.54 8.24 18.85
N GLY A 60 -106.34 6.94 18.60
CA GLY A 60 -105.12 6.42 17.95
C GLY A 60 -104.03 5.94 18.91
N HIS A 61 -104.27 5.84 20.21
CA HIS A 61 -103.28 5.25 21.14
C HIS A 61 -103.04 3.78 20.80
N SER A 62 -101.84 3.45 20.32
CA SER A 62 -101.45 2.10 19.88
C SER A 62 -101.20 1.13 21.04
N CYS A 63 -101.17 -0.17 20.71
CA CYS A 63 -100.74 -1.22 21.63
C CYS A 63 -99.37 -0.90 22.25
N GLY A 64 -99.33 -0.86 23.59
CA GLY A 64 -98.12 -0.55 24.37
C GLY A 64 -96.98 -1.53 24.13
N VAL A 65 -97.30 -2.81 23.87
CA VAL A 65 -96.34 -3.87 23.53
C VAL A 65 -95.70 -3.62 22.16
N CYS A 66 -96.52 -3.36 21.12
CA CYS A 66 -96.03 -3.03 19.79
C CYS A 66 -95.20 -1.74 19.75
N SER A 67 -95.53 -0.77 20.63
CA SER A 67 -94.76 0.46 20.76
C SER A 67 -93.60 0.34 21.75
N ASN A 68 -93.27 -0.87 22.23
CA ASN A 68 -92.13 -1.12 23.13
C ASN A 68 -92.20 -0.35 24.47
N LYS A 69 -93.40 0.03 24.91
CA LYS A 69 -93.67 0.71 26.19
C LYS A 69 -94.05 -0.25 27.31
N VAL A 70 -94.52 -1.45 26.97
CA VAL A 70 -94.87 -2.54 27.90
C VAL A 70 -94.06 -3.77 27.53
N VAL A 71 -93.43 -4.40 28.52
CA VAL A 71 -92.66 -5.64 28.36
C VAL A 71 -93.58 -6.83 28.66
N VAL A 72 -93.66 -7.77 27.74
CA VAL A 72 -94.37 -9.05 27.85
C VAL A 72 -93.47 -10.18 27.35
N HIS A 73 -93.95 -11.43 27.39
CA HIS A 73 -93.12 -12.58 27.05
C HIS A 73 -92.58 -12.53 25.61
N SER A 74 -93.40 -12.15 24.64
CA SER A 74 -93.05 -12.16 23.22
C SER A 74 -92.06 -11.06 22.79
N ASN A 75 -91.97 -9.95 23.55
CA ASN A 75 -91.09 -8.83 23.22
C ASN A 75 -89.93 -8.60 24.21
N CYS A 76 -89.81 -9.43 25.25
CA CYS A 76 -88.71 -9.32 26.20
C CYS A 76 -87.37 -9.80 25.62
N LEU A 77 -86.27 -9.34 26.21
CA LEU A 77 -84.91 -9.68 25.80
C LEU A 77 -84.65 -11.18 25.86
N ALA A 78 -85.14 -11.87 26.89
CA ALA A 78 -84.97 -13.32 27.04
C ALA A 78 -85.50 -14.11 25.82
N THR A 79 -86.61 -13.66 25.24
CA THR A 79 -87.29 -14.33 24.13
C THR A 79 -86.71 -13.90 22.79
N LEU A 80 -86.47 -12.60 22.59
CA LEU A 80 -85.98 -12.07 21.31
C LEU A 80 -84.47 -12.24 21.11
N ASN A 81 -83.68 -12.33 22.18
CA ASN A 81 -82.23 -12.54 22.11
C ASN A 81 -81.75 -13.46 23.26
N PRO A 82 -82.04 -14.78 23.16
CA PRO A 82 -81.74 -15.74 24.23
C PRO A 82 -80.24 -15.90 24.50
N GLU A 83 -79.39 -15.77 23.47
CA GLU A 83 -77.94 -15.85 23.64
C GLU A 83 -77.41 -14.65 24.43
N LEU A 84 -77.87 -13.43 24.12
CA LEU A 84 -77.50 -12.26 24.90
C LEU A 84 -78.03 -12.34 26.34
N ALA A 85 -79.24 -12.90 26.55
CA ALA A 85 -79.79 -13.10 27.87
C ALA A 85 -78.94 -14.05 28.76
N LYS A 86 -78.17 -14.98 28.17
CA LYS A 86 -77.21 -15.83 28.92
C LYS A 86 -76.05 -15.02 29.50
N GLU A 87 -75.72 -13.87 28.91
CA GLU A 87 -74.69 -12.96 29.41
C GLU A 87 -75.20 -12.02 30.52
N TRP A 88 -76.47 -12.14 30.93
CA TRP A 88 -77.01 -11.36 32.03
C TRP A 88 -76.28 -11.70 33.33
N HIS A 89 -75.84 -10.70 34.08
CA HIS A 89 -75.10 -10.97 35.31
C HIS A 89 -76.01 -11.68 36.34
N PRO A 90 -75.56 -12.79 36.96
CA PRO A 90 -76.42 -13.64 37.80
C PRO A 90 -76.92 -12.98 39.09
N ILE A 91 -76.15 -12.05 39.68
CA ILE A 91 -76.47 -11.46 41.00
C ILE A 91 -76.58 -9.92 41.00
N LYS A 92 -75.70 -9.20 40.28
CA LYS A 92 -75.59 -7.72 40.33
C LYS A 92 -76.80 -6.94 39.83
N ASN A 93 -77.72 -7.58 39.10
CA ASN A 93 -78.96 -6.93 38.65
C ASN A 93 -80.12 -7.04 39.66
N GLY A 94 -79.87 -7.63 40.84
CA GLY A 94 -80.89 -7.80 41.88
C GLY A 94 -82.07 -8.62 41.38
N LYS A 95 -83.29 -8.08 41.49
CA LYS A 95 -84.53 -8.75 41.04
C LYS A 95 -84.81 -8.60 39.54
N LEU A 96 -84.04 -7.77 38.82
CA LEU A 96 -84.27 -7.50 37.40
C LEU A 96 -83.76 -8.66 36.54
N THR A 97 -84.62 -9.22 35.70
CA THR A 97 -84.30 -10.33 34.80
C THR A 97 -84.36 -9.91 33.32
N PRO A 98 -83.79 -10.69 32.40
CA PRO A 98 -83.95 -10.48 30.96
C PRO A 98 -85.41 -10.52 30.47
N ARG A 99 -86.36 -11.00 31.29
CA ARG A 99 -87.80 -10.99 30.96
C ARG A 99 -88.48 -9.66 31.25
N ASP A 100 -87.83 -8.77 32.01
CA ASP A 100 -88.38 -7.50 32.47
C ASP A 100 -87.95 -6.30 31.62
N VAL A 101 -87.19 -6.55 30.54
CA VAL A 101 -86.70 -5.53 29.62
C VAL A 101 -86.89 -5.96 28.17
N ILE A 102 -87.11 -5.00 27.28
CA ILE A 102 -87.04 -5.21 25.84
C ILE A 102 -85.59 -5.04 25.32
N PRO A 103 -85.24 -5.60 24.15
CA PRO A 103 -83.91 -5.44 23.55
C PRO A 103 -83.48 -3.99 23.29
N GLY A 104 -84.41 -3.09 22.97
CA GLY A 104 -84.14 -1.66 22.72
C GLY A 104 -84.10 -0.79 23.97
N SER A 105 -83.95 -1.36 25.17
CA SER A 105 -83.98 -0.60 26.42
C SER A 105 -82.67 0.14 26.69
N CYS A 106 -82.75 1.43 26.99
CA CYS A 106 -81.61 2.24 27.43
C CYS A 106 -81.18 1.98 28.90
N LYS A 107 -81.86 1.05 29.59
CA LYS A 107 -81.54 0.69 30.98
C LYS A 107 -80.15 0.05 31.04
N LYS A 108 -79.29 0.60 31.90
CA LYS A 108 -77.98 0.03 32.22
C LYS A 108 -78.14 -1.14 33.19
N VAL A 109 -77.51 -2.25 32.85
CA VAL A 109 -77.51 -3.47 33.65
C VAL A 109 -76.11 -4.08 33.61
N TRP A 110 -75.81 -4.92 34.59
CA TRP A 110 -74.58 -5.69 34.65
C TRP A 110 -74.65 -6.89 33.73
N TRP A 111 -73.55 -7.10 32.99
CA TRP A 111 -73.32 -8.23 32.12
C TRP A 111 -72.14 -9.05 32.62
N LYS A 112 -72.15 -10.36 32.37
CA LYS A 112 -71.01 -11.26 32.61
C LYS A 112 -70.67 -11.99 31.32
N CYS A 113 -69.46 -11.80 30.82
CA CYS A 113 -69.00 -12.49 29.62
C CYS A 113 -68.47 -13.88 30.02
N PRO A 114 -68.81 -14.95 29.27
CA PRO A 114 -68.32 -16.30 29.58
C PRO A 114 -66.81 -16.48 29.32
N LYS A 115 -66.11 -15.51 28.70
CA LYS A 115 -64.69 -15.61 28.37
C LYS A 115 -63.74 -15.35 29.55
N GLY A 116 -64.23 -14.82 30.67
CA GLY A 116 -63.40 -14.54 31.84
C GLY A 116 -64.25 -14.29 33.08
N GLU A 117 -63.78 -14.78 34.23
CA GLU A 117 -64.52 -14.67 35.50
C GLU A 117 -64.67 -13.22 35.98
N ASP A 118 -63.69 -12.37 35.69
CA ASP A 118 -63.69 -10.94 35.99
C ASP A 118 -64.24 -10.08 34.84
N HIS A 119 -64.83 -10.71 33.80
CA HIS A 119 -65.43 -10.00 32.68
C HIS A 119 -66.86 -9.53 33.00
N GLU A 120 -66.97 -8.68 34.00
CA GLU A 120 -68.22 -8.08 34.45
C GLU A 120 -68.23 -6.58 34.20
N TRP A 121 -69.27 -6.06 33.54
CA TRP A 121 -69.37 -4.63 33.24
C TRP A 121 -70.82 -4.18 33.15
N GLU A 122 -71.03 -2.89 33.35
CA GLU A 122 -72.33 -2.25 33.18
C GLU A 122 -72.48 -1.69 31.75
N SER A 123 -73.61 -1.97 31.09
CA SER A 123 -73.93 -1.40 29.77
C SER A 123 -75.44 -1.37 29.52
N ALA A 124 -75.89 -0.48 28.64
CA ALA A 124 -77.29 -0.41 28.23
C ALA A 124 -77.69 -1.65 27.40
N VAL A 125 -78.91 -2.14 27.61
CA VAL A 125 -79.43 -3.31 26.88
C VAL A 125 -79.44 -3.08 25.37
N GLU A 126 -79.86 -1.91 24.91
CA GLU A 126 -79.86 -1.53 23.49
C GLU A 126 -78.49 -1.65 22.83
N TRP A 127 -77.41 -1.24 23.50
CA TRP A 127 -76.06 -1.25 22.91
C TRP A 127 -75.55 -2.68 22.76
N ARG A 128 -75.83 -3.53 23.75
CA ARG A 128 -75.53 -4.96 23.69
C ARG A 128 -76.31 -5.64 22.59
N ASN A 129 -77.61 -5.35 22.48
CA ASN A 129 -78.46 -5.91 21.44
C ASN A 129 -78.02 -5.49 20.02
N ASN A 130 -77.52 -4.27 19.87
CA ASN A 130 -76.96 -3.76 18.62
C ASN A 130 -75.53 -4.28 18.31
N GLY A 131 -75.04 -5.28 19.05
CA GLY A 131 -73.77 -5.96 18.78
C GLY A 131 -72.56 -5.43 19.54
N SER A 132 -72.72 -4.51 20.51
CA SER A 132 -71.61 -4.14 21.39
C SER A 132 -71.22 -5.33 22.27
N GLY A 133 -70.04 -5.90 22.00
CA GLY A 133 -69.50 -7.04 22.74
C GLY A 133 -68.95 -6.66 24.12
N CYS A 134 -68.23 -7.61 24.73
CA CYS A 134 -67.58 -7.41 26.02
C CYS A 134 -66.50 -6.32 25.96
N LEU A 135 -66.65 -5.27 26.77
CA LEU A 135 -65.71 -4.15 26.84
C LEU A 135 -64.32 -4.59 27.30
N ILE A 136 -64.24 -5.63 28.14
CA ILE A 136 -63.00 -6.19 28.67
C ILE A 136 -62.27 -7.02 27.62
N CYS A 137 -62.98 -7.90 26.89
CA CYS A 137 -62.40 -8.62 25.74
C CYS A 137 -61.90 -7.68 24.65
N SER A 138 -62.55 -6.52 24.49
CA SER A 138 -62.12 -5.48 23.54
C SER A 138 -61.04 -4.53 24.10
N ASN A 139 -60.50 -4.81 25.30
CA ASN A 139 -59.49 -4.01 26.01
C ASN A 139 -59.89 -2.55 26.27
N ARG A 140 -61.19 -2.24 26.33
CA ARG A 140 -61.72 -0.92 26.69
C ARG A 140 -61.82 -0.71 28.19
N ILE A 141 -61.90 -1.79 28.95
CA ILE A 141 -61.83 -1.80 30.43
C ILE A 141 -60.70 -2.74 30.82
N THR A 142 -59.83 -2.26 31.72
CA THR A 142 -58.77 -3.08 32.32
C THR A 142 -59.29 -3.78 33.57
N VAL A 143 -59.07 -5.08 33.66
CA VAL A 143 -59.29 -5.93 34.83
C VAL A 143 -58.06 -6.81 35.05
N LYS A 144 -58.05 -7.62 36.11
CA LYS A 144 -56.90 -8.44 36.48
C LYS A 144 -56.47 -9.39 35.36
N SER A 145 -57.41 -10.04 34.67
CA SER A 145 -57.11 -11.02 33.62
C SER A 145 -56.52 -10.42 32.33
N ASN A 146 -56.75 -9.14 32.04
CA ASN A 146 -56.27 -8.49 30.80
C ASN A 146 -55.27 -7.34 31.02
N CYS A 147 -54.86 -7.08 32.27
CA CYS A 147 -53.87 -6.07 32.59
C CYS A 147 -52.45 -6.45 32.15
N LEU A 148 -51.58 -5.45 32.00
CA LEU A 148 -50.19 -5.61 31.61
C LEU A 148 -49.41 -6.48 32.60
N ALA A 149 -49.61 -6.28 33.90
CA ALA A 149 -48.93 -7.04 34.95
C ALA A 149 -49.15 -8.55 34.83
N THR A 150 -50.38 -8.96 34.50
CA THR A 150 -50.76 -10.37 34.38
C THR A 150 -50.35 -10.97 33.05
N LEU A 151 -50.55 -10.24 31.94
CA LEU A 151 -50.24 -10.76 30.61
C LEU A 151 -48.76 -10.68 30.24
N ASN A 152 -48.00 -9.71 30.79
CA ASN A 152 -46.58 -9.51 30.52
C ASN A 152 -45.81 -9.14 31.80
N PRO A 153 -45.62 -10.08 32.73
CA PRO A 153 -45.01 -9.82 34.04
C PRO A 153 -43.56 -9.32 33.92
N ASP A 154 -42.80 -9.79 32.93
CA ASP A 154 -41.41 -9.33 32.74
C ASP A 154 -41.34 -7.88 32.28
N LEU A 155 -42.25 -7.46 31.39
CA LEU A 155 -42.32 -6.07 30.99
C LEU A 155 -42.80 -5.18 32.15
N ALA A 156 -43.71 -5.67 32.98
CA ALA A 156 -44.17 -4.95 34.17
C ALA A 156 -43.03 -4.70 35.19
N LYS A 157 -42.00 -5.56 35.26
CA LYS A 157 -40.80 -5.31 36.09
C LYS A 157 -40.01 -4.09 35.64
N GLU A 158 -40.13 -3.70 34.37
CA GLU A 158 -39.49 -2.49 33.84
C GLU A 158 -40.36 -1.23 34.00
N TRP A 159 -41.52 -1.34 34.67
CA TRP A 159 -42.34 -0.16 34.96
C TRP A 159 -41.59 0.78 35.89
N HIS A 160 -41.57 2.07 35.56
CA HIS A 160 -40.86 3.02 36.40
C HIS A 160 -41.53 3.14 37.79
N PRO A 161 -40.79 3.05 38.91
CA PRO A 161 -41.38 2.98 40.26
C PRO A 161 -42.17 4.23 40.69
N THR A 162 -41.72 5.43 40.30
CA THR A 162 -42.33 6.69 40.80
C THR A 162 -42.84 7.66 39.73
N ARG A 163 -42.40 7.55 38.47
CA ARG A 163 -42.68 8.56 37.43
C ARG A 163 -44.03 8.42 36.72
N ASN A 164 -44.78 7.35 36.99
CA ASN A 164 -46.11 7.13 36.42
C ASN A 164 -47.26 7.58 37.35
N GLY A 165 -46.95 8.28 38.45
CA GLY A 165 -47.95 8.71 39.42
C GLY A 165 -48.71 7.52 39.99
N ASN A 166 -50.04 7.58 40.00
CA ASN A 166 -50.91 6.51 40.50
C ASN A 166 -51.16 5.38 39.49
N LEU A 167 -50.65 5.49 38.25
CA LEU A 167 -50.86 4.46 37.24
C LEU A 167 -49.92 3.28 37.46
N SER A 168 -50.49 2.10 37.65
CA SER A 168 -49.73 0.85 37.80
C SER A 168 -49.87 -0.06 36.56
N PRO A 169 -49.00 -1.09 36.42
CA PRO A 169 -49.16 -2.12 35.40
C PRO A 169 -50.48 -2.92 35.50
N TYR A 170 -51.22 -2.81 36.61
CA TYR A 170 -52.52 -3.46 36.78
C TYR A 170 -53.69 -2.65 36.19
N ASP A 171 -53.48 -1.36 35.90
CA ASP A 171 -54.53 -0.44 35.44
C ASP A 171 -54.58 -0.28 33.91
N ILE A 172 -53.61 -0.86 33.20
CA ILE A 172 -53.42 -0.69 31.76
C ILE A 172 -53.35 -2.04 31.03
N THR A 173 -53.87 -2.11 29.81
CA THR A 173 -53.79 -3.30 28.95
C THR A 173 -52.53 -3.28 28.07
N PRO A 174 -52.00 -4.44 27.63
CA PRO A 174 -50.86 -4.52 26.70
C PRO A 174 -51.07 -3.80 25.36
N ALA A 175 -52.32 -3.62 24.94
CA ALA A 175 -52.67 -2.95 23.69
C ALA A 175 -52.67 -1.41 23.78
N SER A 176 -52.47 -0.85 24.97
CA SER A 176 -52.57 0.60 25.19
C SER A 176 -51.51 1.40 24.45
N ALA A 177 -51.94 2.47 23.78
CA ALA A 177 -51.06 3.46 23.15
C ALA A 177 -50.51 4.51 24.13
N GLN A 178 -50.93 4.47 25.41
CA GLN A 178 -50.50 5.44 26.41
C GLN A 178 -48.98 5.34 26.66
N LYS A 179 -48.29 6.50 26.57
CA LYS A 179 -46.87 6.61 26.87
C LYS A 179 -46.66 6.71 28.38
N VAL A 180 -45.87 5.79 28.91
CA VAL A 180 -45.51 5.68 30.32
C VAL A 180 -44.00 5.64 30.45
N TRP A 181 -43.51 5.94 31.65
CA TRP A 181 -42.10 5.81 31.99
C TRP A 181 -41.72 4.36 32.26
N TRP A 182 -40.61 3.96 31.68
CA TRP A 182 -39.96 2.67 31.88
C TRP A 182 -38.58 2.89 32.51
N LYS A 183 -38.13 1.93 33.31
CA LYS A 183 -36.76 1.86 33.85
C LYS A 183 -36.16 0.51 33.47
N CYS A 184 -35.03 0.53 32.78
CA CYS A 184 -34.36 -0.70 32.37
C CYS A 184 -33.56 -1.24 33.55
N ILE A 185 -33.62 -2.55 33.75
CA ILE A 185 -32.84 -3.22 34.79
C ILE A 185 -31.31 -3.17 34.58
N LYS A 186 -30.85 -2.82 33.37
CA LYS A 186 -29.42 -2.83 33.00
C LYS A 186 -28.65 -1.59 33.46
N GLY A 187 -29.34 -0.50 33.83
CA GLY A 187 -28.70 0.74 34.23
C GLY A 187 -29.68 1.65 34.94
N ASP A 188 -29.22 2.32 36.00
CA ASP A 188 -30.08 3.15 36.83
C ASP A 188 -30.59 4.40 36.13
N ASP A 189 -29.82 4.95 35.21
CA ASP A 189 -30.16 6.11 34.38
C ASP A 189 -30.89 5.74 33.08
N HIS A 190 -31.22 4.45 32.88
CA HIS A 190 -31.95 3.97 31.71
C HIS A 190 -33.45 4.20 31.88
N GLU A 191 -33.86 5.46 31.93
CA GLU A 191 -35.26 5.86 32.07
C GLU A 191 -35.77 6.48 30.77
N TRP A 192 -36.92 6.02 30.27
CA TRP A 192 -37.49 6.58 29.03
C TRP A 192 -39.02 6.49 28.97
N LYS A 193 -39.63 7.39 28.19
CA LYS A 193 -41.06 7.32 27.86
C LYS A 193 -41.28 6.51 26.59
N ALA A 194 -42.14 5.50 26.65
CA ALA A 194 -42.60 4.74 25.48
C ALA A 194 -44.05 4.25 25.69
N SER A 195 -44.77 4.00 24.60
CA SER A 195 -46.11 3.42 24.70
C SER A 195 -46.06 1.94 25.06
N VAL A 196 -47.04 1.45 25.82
CA VAL A 196 -47.13 0.04 26.23
C VAL A 196 -47.15 -0.88 25.01
N VAL A 197 -48.00 -0.59 24.03
CA VAL A 197 -48.09 -1.38 22.79
C VAL A 197 -46.77 -1.44 22.00
N SER A 198 -45.94 -0.39 22.03
CA SER A 198 -44.63 -0.40 21.35
C SER A 198 -43.65 -1.33 22.06
N ARG A 199 -43.66 -1.33 23.40
CA ARG A 199 -42.83 -2.24 24.20
C ARG A 199 -43.20 -3.70 23.96
N ILE A 200 -44.50 -4.00 23.89
CA ILE A 200 -45.02 -5.33 23.58
C ILE A 200 -44.59 -5.81 22.18
N LYS A 201 -44.56 -4.90 21.20
CA LYS A 201 -44.04 -5.18 19.85
C LYS A 201 -42.52 -5.38 19.78
N GLY A 202 -41.81 -5.36 20.92
CA GLY A 202 -40.37 -5.61 21.00
C GLY A 202 -39.49 -4.37 21.02
N SER A 203 -40.05 -3.16 21.15
CA SER A 203 -39.23 -1.97 21.37
C SER A 203 -38.57 -2.04 22.76
N GLY A 204 -37.26 -2.27 22.80
CA GLY A 204 -36.48 -2.36 24.03
C GLY A 204 -36.07 -1.00 24.61
N CYS A 205 -35.10 -1.02 25.51
CA CYS A 205 -34.53 0.18 26.10
C CYS A 205 -33.77 1.03 25.05
N GLY A 206 -34.21 2.27 24.87
CA GLY A 206 -33.59 3.21 23.94
C GLY A 206 -32.14 3.58 24.30
N VAL A 207 -31.78 3.51 25.58
CA VAL A 207 -30.41 3.76 26.06
C VAL A 207 -29.49 2.60 25.70
N CYS A 208 -29.89 1.35 25.98
CA CYS A 208 -29.14 0.15 25.59
C CYS A 208 -28.96 0.04 24.08
N ALA A 209 -29.98 0.43 23.31
CA ALA A 209 -29.92 0.46 21.85
C ALA A 209 -29.08 1.65 21.30
N GLY A 210 -28.65 2.59 22.15
CA GLY A 210 -27.87 3.77 21.77
C GLY A 210 -28.68 4.86 21.05
N HIS A 211 -30.01 4.80 21.09
CA HIS A 211 -30.91 5.83 20.56
C HIS A 211 -31.11 7.00 21.51
N LEU A 212 -30.96 6.76 22.82
CA LEU A 212 -30.98 7.77 23.86
C LEU A 212 -29.60 7.85 24.51
N VAL A 213 -29.13 9.07 24.75
CA VAL A 213 -27.85 9.33 25.40
C VAL A 213 -28.10 9.75 26.84
N VAL A 214 -27.44 9.07 27.76
CA VAL A 214 -27.40 9.35 29.19
C VAL A 214 -25.94 9.28 29.66
N GLU A 215 -25.69 9.61 30.92
CA GLU A 215 -24.34 9.68 31.45
C GLU A 215 -23.59 8.35 31.33
N SER A 216 -24.25 7.22 31.62
CA SER A 216 -23.62 5.90 31.61
C SER A 216 -23.23 5.38 30.21
N ASN A 217 -23.84 5.91 29.13
CA ASN A 217 -23.59 5.44 27.76
C ASN A 217 -23.00 6.50 26.82
N CYS A 218 -22.73 7.71 27.33
CA CYS A 218 -22.16 8.78 26.52
C CYS A 218 -20.67 8.54 26.20
N LEU A 219 -20.15 9.22 25.18
CA LEU A 219 -18.78 9.07 24.72
C LEU A 219 -17.77 9.48 25.80
N ALA A 220 -18.05 10.54 26.57
CA ALA A 220 -17.16 10.99 27.64
C ALA A 220 -16.92 9.93 28.71
N THR A 221 -17.98 9.22 29.09
CA THR A 221 -17.93 8.17 30.12
C THR A 221 -17.32 6.88 29.58
N ILE A 222 -17.77 6.41 28.40
CA ILE A 222 -17.32 5.12 27.85
C ILE A 222 -15.90 5.20 27.27
N ASN A 223 -15.54 6.32 26.65
CA ASN A 223 -14.22 6.51 26.04
C ASN A 223 -13.65 7.91 26.33
N PRO A 224 -13.20 8.16 27.58
CA PRO A 224 -12.69 9.46 28.00
C PRO A 224 -11.42 9.87 27.25
N ARG A 225 -10.63 8.90 26.77
CA ARG A 225 -9.44 9.19 25.95
C ARG A 225 -9.84 9.78 24.60
N LEU A 226 -10.80 9.18 23.91
CA LEU A 226 -11.30 9.71 22.66
C LEU A 226 -12.04 11.03 22.84
N ALA A 227 -12.80 11.20 23.94
CA ALA A 227 -13.46 12.45 24.26
C ALA A 227 -12.48 13.63 24.43
N LYS A 228 -11.24 13.39 24.89
CA LYS A 228 -10.19 14.42 24.96
C LYS A 228 -9.71 14.91 23.59
N GLU A 229 -9.93 14.13 22.53
CA GLU A 229 -9.63 14.54 21.16
C GLU A 229 -10.79 15.31 20.50
N TRP A 230 -11.88 15.58 21.24
CA TRP A 230 -12.98 16.39 20.73
C TRP A 230 -12.48 17.79 20.41
N HIS A 231 -12.80 18.31 19.22
CA HIS A 231 -12.38 19.66 18.89
C HIS A 231 -13.09 20.68 19.79
N PRO A 232 -12.37 21.64 20.40
CA PRO A 232 -12.93 22.56 21.39
C PRO A 232 -14.02 23.50 20.83
N GLU A 233 -13.84 23.99 19.60
CA GLU A 233 -14.72 25.05 19.06
C GLU A 233 -15.58 24.62 17.85
N LYS A 234 -15.06 23.75 16.97
CA LYS A 234 -15.70 23.42 15.67
C LYS A 234 -16.96 22.55 15.73
N ASN A 235 -17.35 22.08 16.91
CA ASN A 235 -18.54 21.25 17.10
C ASN A 235 -19.74 22.02 17.66
N GLY A 236 -19.62 23.34 17.85
CA GLY A 236 -20.66 24.16 18.44
C GLY A 236 -21.02 23.66 19.84
N GLU A 237 -22.32 23.53 20.13
CA GLU A 237 -22.82 23.06 21.43
C GLU A 237 -22.76 21.53 21.61
N LEU A 238 -22.41 20.77 20.57
CA LEU A 238 -22.38 19.30 20.66
C LEU A 238 -21.15 18.86 21.46
N MET A 239 -21.38 18.29 22.64
CA MET A 239 -20.33 17.79 23.53
C MET A 239 -20.24 16.25 23.50
N PRO A 240 -19.10 15.66 23.91
CA PRO A 240 -18.97 14.21 24.08
C PRO A 240 -20.06 13.57 24.98
N ASN A 241 -20.62 14.33 25.93
CA ASN A 241 -21.70 13.86 26.82
C ASN A 241 -23.05 13.72 26.09
N ASN A 242 -23.21 14.30 24.91
CA ASN A 242 -24.48 14.30 24.15
C ASN A 242 -24.52 13.23 23.04
N VAL A 243 -23.51 12.37 22.94
CA VAL A 243 -23.39 11.35 21.89
C VAL A 243 -22.94 10.01 22.48
N THR A 244 -23.36 8.90 21.87
CA THR A 244 -22.79 7.58 22.17
C THR A 244 -21.51 7.33 21.36
N PRO A 245 -20.59 6.46 21.82
CA PRO A 245 -19.38 6.09 21.08
C PRO A 245 -19.61 5.49 19.69
N ASN A 246 -20.78 4.90 19.46
CA ASN A 246 -21.15 4.27 18.19
C ASN A 246 -22.04 5.17 17.31
N SER A 247 -22.13 6.47 17.63
CA SER A 247 -22.89 7.43 16.84
C SER A 247 -22.36 7.59 15.42
N GLY A 248 -23.27 7.64 14.45
CA GLY A 248 -22.97 7.93 13.05
C GLY A 248 -22.70 9.41 12.75
N LYS A 249 -22.78 10.31 13.73
CA LYS A 249 -22.52 11.74 13.53
C LYS A 249 -21.05 11.98 13.15
N LYS A 250 -20.83 12.87 12.18
CA LYS A 250 -19.51 13.39 11.79
C LYS A 250 -19.23 14.66 12.57
N VAL A 251 -18.12 14.68 13.29
CA VAL A 251 -17.68 15.81 14.14
C VAL A 251 -16.22 16.12 13.89
N TRP A 252 -15.77 17.29 14.29
CA TRP A 252 -14.37 17.69 14.25
C TRP A 252 -13.60 17.13 15.44
N TRP A 253 -12.40 16.66 15.16
CA TRP A 253 -11.44 16.14 16.13
C TRP A 253 -10.17 16.95 16.09
N LYS A 254 -9.47 17.03 17.22
CA LYS A 254 -8.14 17.62 17.36
C LYS A 254 -7.20 16.60 18.02
N CYS A 255 -6.12 16.22 17.33
CA CYS A 255 -5.11 15.31 17.87
C CYS A 255 -4.17 16.10 18.79
N PRO A 256 -3.77 15.57 19.94
CA PRO A 256 -2.79 16.21 20.81
C PRO A 256 -1.35 16.24 20.23
N ASN A 257 -1.08 15.50 19.14
CA ASN A 257 0.28 15.40 18.58
C ASN A 257 0.68 16.60 17.70
N GLY A 258 -0.25 17.48 17.35
CA GLY A 258 0.05 18.66 16.54
C GLY A 258 -1.13 19.63 16.50
N ASP A 259 -0.84 20.93 16.54
CA ASP A 259 -1.89 21.95 16.58
C ASP A 259 -2.71 22.03 15.28
N ASP A 260 -2.10 21.70 14.14
CA ASP A 260 -2.75 21.61 12.83
C ASP A 260 -3.41 20.24 12.59
N HIS A 261 -3.44 19.36 13.60
CA HIS A 261 -4.05 18.04 13.49
C HIS A 261 -5.54 18.11 13.77
N GLU A 262 -6.27 18.75 12.87
CA GLU A 262 -7.72 18.90 12.94
C GLU A 262 -8.41 18.27 11.74
N TRP A 263 -9.42 17.42 11.99
CA TRP A 263 -10.13 16.75 10.91
C TRP A 263 -11.56 16.35 11.28
N PRO A 264 -12.48 16.32 10.30
CA PRO A 264 -13.82 15.83 10.52
C PRO A 264 -13.89 14.31 10.31
N ALA A 265 -14.42 13.56 11.29
CA ALA A 265 -14.60 12.11 11.20
C ALA A 265 -15.84 11.64 11.96
N VAL A 266 -16.37 10.48 11.58
CA VAL A 266 -17.51 9.83 12.23
C VAL A 266 -17.10 9.25 13.58
N ILE A 267 -17.90 9.49 14.63
CA ILE A 267 -17.61 9.06 16.01
C ILE A 267 -17.42 7.54 16.08
N ALA A 268 -18.33 6.75 15.50
CA ALA A 268 -18.21 5.30 15.47
C ALA A 268 -16.89 4.79 14.85
N ASN A 269 -16.37 5.46 13.82
CA ASN A 269 -15.11 5.09 13.18
C ASN A 269 -13.91 5.40 14.07
N ARG A 270 -13.93 6.54 14.76
CA ARG A 270 -12.92 6.88 15.76
C ARG A 270 -12.92 5.90 16.92
N ASN A 271 -14.10 5.50 17.40
CA ASN A 271 -14.24 4.53 18.49
C ASN A 271 -13.74 3.13 18.11
N LYS A 272 -13.77 2.76 16.82
CA LYS A 272 -13.14 1.54 16.28
C LYS A 272 -11.61 1.60 16.21
N GLY A 273 -10.99 2.73 16.54
CA GLY A 273 -9.53 2.89 16.54
C GLY A 273 -8.95 3.59 15.30
N ILE A 274 -9.78 4.14 14.39
CA ILE A 274 -9.25 4.97 13.30
C ILE A 274 -8.74 6.29 13.90
N GLY A 275 -7.42 6.49 13.86
CA GLY A 275 -6.73 7.62 14.49
C GLY A 275 -6.64 8.89 13.63
N CYS A 276 -5.66 9.73 13.96
CA CYS A 276 -5.37 10.97 13.23
C CYS A 276 -4.81 10.67 11.82
N PRO A 277 -5.45 11.16 10.74
CA PRO A 277 -4.99 10.94 9.37
C PRO A 277 -3.70 11.73 9.04
N ILE A 278 -3.35 12.74 9.85
CA ILE A 278 -2.14 13.54 9.66
C ILE A 278 -0.94 12.80 10.28
N CYS A 279 -1.07 12.28 11.51
CA CYS A 279 -0.08 11.39 12.11
C CYS A 279 0.24 10.16 11.25
N SER A 280 -0.77 9.57 10.59
CA SER A 280 -0.60 8.41 9.73
C SER A 280 -0.18 8.74 8.29
N ASN A 281 0.11 10.02 7.99
CA ASN A 281 0.48 10.49 6.64
C ASN A 281 -0.54 10.10 5.56
N GLN A 282 -1.83 10.12 5.90
CA GLN A 282 -2.95 9.97 4.97
C GLN A 282 -3.52 11.32 4.52
N ARG A 283 -3.24 12.38 5.28
CA ARG A 283 -3.61 13.76 4.95
C ARG A 283 -2.42 14.68 5.18
N VAL A 284 -2.20 15.61 4.25
CA VAL A 284 -1.18 16.67 4.37
C VAL A 284 -1.66 17.71 5.38
N ALA A 285 -0.76 18.11 6.26
CA ALA A 285 -0.82 19.30 7.09
C ALA A 285 0.57 19.96 7.08
N VAL A 286 0.71 21.15 7.68
CA VAL A 286 1.98 21.85 7.69
C VAL A 286 3.03 21.03 8.44
N SER A 287 2.68 20.42 9.57
CA SER A 287 3.60 19.69 10.44
C SER A 287 4.22 18.44 9.79
N ASN A 288 3.53 17.81 8.83
CA ASN A 288 3.99 16.57 8.18
C ASN A 288 4.33 16.75 6.68
N SER A 289 4.23 17.98 6.18
CA SER A 289 4.59 18.31 4.80
C SER A 289 6.09 18.12 4.55
N LEU A 290 6.47 17.90 3.29
CA LEU A 290 7.86 17.80 2.86
C LEU A 290 8.68 19.03 3.29
N GLY A 291 8.10 20.23 3.14
CA GLY A 291 8.74 21.49 3.51
C GLY A 291 9.17 21.55 4.99
N THR A 292 8.35 20.99 5.88
CA THR A 292 8.62 20.99 7.32
C THR A 292 9.54 19.85 7.74
N VAL A 293 9.30 18.63 7.26
CA VAL A 293 10.04 17.44 7.74
C VAL A 293 11.35 17.19 6.98
N ASN A 294 11.52 17.78 5.80
CA ASN A 294 12.76 17.69 5.03
C ASN A 294 13.08 19.02 4.32
N PRO A 295 13.47 20.06 5.10
CA PRO A 295 13.72 21.40 4.57
C PRO A 295 14.88 21.44 3.56
N GLU A 296 15.90 20.58 3.72
CA GLU A 296 17.02 20.51 2.77
C GLU A 296 16.57 19.98 1.41
N LEU A 297 15.72 18.94 1.37
CA LEU A 297 15.15 18.48 0.11
C LEU A 297 14.19 19.51 -0.49
N ALA A 298 13.44 20.24 0.34
CA ALA A 298 12.56 21.31 -0.11
C ALA A 298 13.32 22.46 -0.82
N LYS A 299 14.57 22.73 -0.45
CA LYS A 299 15.44 23.70 -1.17
C LYS A 299 15.75 23.28 -2.60
N GLU A 300 15.70 21.98 -2.91
CA GLU A 300 15.87 21.47 -4.28
C GLU A 300 14.57 21.50 -5.10
N TRP A 301 13.46 21.99 -4.55
CA TRP A 301 12.22 22.12 -5.28
C TRP A 301 12.39 23.09 -6.45
N HIS A 302 11.97 22.68 -7.64
CA HIS A 302 12.10 23.57 -8.79
C HIS A 302 11.18 24.80 -8.64
N PRO A 303 11.69 26.04 -8.80
CA PRO A 303 10.94 27.26 -8.48
C PRO A 303 9.71 27.51 -9.36
N THR A 304 9.74 27.08 -10.63
CA THR A 304 8.69 27.43 -11.62
C THR A 304 8.03 26.24 -12.35
N LYS A 305 8.47 24.99 -12.14
CA LYS A 305 8.03 23.82 -12.95
C LYS A 305 7.05 22.89 -12.23
N ASN A 306 6.61 23.23 -11.02
CA ASN A 306 5.69 22.41 -10.22
C ASN A 306 4.29 23.02 -10.08
N ASP A 307 3.92 23.89 -11.04
CA ASP A 307 2.64 24.61 -11.06
C ASP A 307 2.37 25.32 -9.72
N LYS A 308 1.21 25.05 -9.11
CA LYS A 308 0.80 25.62 -7.81
C LYS A 308 1.30 24.83 -6.59
N PHE A 309 1.99 23.70 -6.78
CA PHE A 309 2.42 22.87 -5.67
C PHE A 309 3.70 23.41 -5.03
N THR A 310 3.64 23.61 -3.72
CA THR A 310 4.80 23.91 -2.88
C THR A 310 5.24 22.66 -2.10
N PRO A 311 6.45 22.67 -1.51
CA PRO A 311 6.87 21.63 -0.57
C PRO A 311 5.93 21.46 0.64
N PHE A 312 5.10 22.46 0.96
CA PHE A 312 4.17 22.42 2.08
C PHE A 312 2.84 21.72 1.74
N ASP A 313 2.58 21.45 0.46
CA ASP A 313 1.32 20.86 -0.03
C ASP A 313 1.40 19.33 -0.25
N VAL A 314 2.54 18.71 0.09
CA VAL A 314 2.84 17.32 -0.26
C VAL A 314 3.50 16.57 0.90
N LEU A 315 3.23 15.26 0.99
CA LEU A 315 3.91 14.36 1.91
C LEU A 315 5.23 13.84 1.30
N PRO A 316 6.29 13.62 2.12
CA PRO A 316 7.56 13.03 1.66
C PRO A 316 7.45 11.67 0.97
N ASN A 317 6.45 10.87 1.34
CA ASN A 317 6.24 9.53 0.79
C ASN A 317 5.28 9.50 -0.42
N ALA A 318 4.83 10.67 -0.90
CA ALA A 318 3.88 10.74 -2.00
C ALA A 318 4.50 10.17 -3.30
N ASN A 319 3.70 9.43 -4.06
CA ASN A 319 4.12 8.83 -5.34
C ASN A 319 3.93 9.81 -6.52
N LYS A 320 4.22 11.09 -6.29
CA LYS A 320 3.99 12.18 -7.26
C LYS A 320 5.29 12.54 -7.99
N MET A 321 5.19 12.82 -9.29
CA MET A 321 6.33 13.28 -10.09
C MET A 321 6.51 14.80 -9.90
N ILE A 322 7.66 15.19 -9.37
CA ILE A 322 8.03 16.58 -9.06
C ILE A 322 9.28 16.94 -9.87
N TRP A 323 9.36 18.20 -10.31
CA TRP A 323 10.56 18.80 -10.88
C TRP A 323 11.48 19.30 -9.77
N TRP A 324 12.76 19.00 -9.92
CA TRP A 324 13.81 19.33 -8.97
C TRP A 324 14.91 20.13 -9.65
N LYS A 325 15.58 20.97 -8.88
CA LYS A 325 16.75 21.75 -9.28
C LYS A 325 17.85 21.57 -8.25
N CYS A 326 18.99 21.04 -8.66
CA CYS A 326 20.13 20.84 -7.77
C CYS A 326 20.95 22.14 -7.72
N PRO A 327 21.36 22.61 -6.53
CA PRO A 327 22.15 23.83 -6.40
C PRO A 327 23.59 23.71 -6.95
N LYS A 328 24.05 22.49 -7.32
CA LYS A 328 25.41 22.26 -7.84
C LYS A 328 25.60 22.66 -9.30
N GLY A 329 24.54 22.96 -10.04
CA GLY A 329 24.63 23.35 -11.44
C GLY A 329 23.31 23.88 -11.97
N ASP A 330 23.36 24.94 -12.77
CA ASP A 330 22.15 25.61 -13.29
C ASP A 330 21.34 24.74 -14.24
N ASP A 331 22.00 23.83 -14.96
CA ASP A 331 21.37 22.84 -15.86
C ASP A 331 20.98 21.55 -15.14
N HIS A 332 21.15 21.47 -13.81
CA HIS A 332 20.78 20.32 -13.02
C HIS A 332 19.28 20.26 -12.70
N GLU A 333 18.47 20.09 -13.73
CA GLU A 333 17.01 20.03 -13.62
C GLU A 333 16.47 18.68 -14.09
N TRP A 334 15.61 18.06 -13.27
CA TRP A 334 15.04 16.74 -13.59
C TRP A 334 13.69 16.50 -12.93
N LYS A 335 12.93 15.58 -13.51
CA LYS A 335 11.65 15.11 -12.97
C LYS A 335 11.86 13.76 -12.28
N ALA A 336 11.42 13.63 -11.04
CA ALA A 336 11.52 12.39 -10.27
C ALA A 336 10.34 12.21 -9.31
N LYS A 337 10.07 10.96 -8.93
CA LYS A 337 9.09 10.65 -7.90
C LYS A 337 9.54 11.22 -6.55
N LEU A 338 8.63 11.85 -5.82
CA LEU A 338 8.91 12.49 -4.54
C LEU A 338 9.42 11.47 -3.50
N ASN A 339 8.74 10.32 -3.35
CA ASN A 339 9.19 9.25 -2.45
C ASN A 339 10.62 8.74 -2.73
N ASN A 340 11.04 8.66 -3.99
CA ASN A 340 12.41 8.29 -4.36
C ASN A 340 13.42 9.33 -3.85
N ARG A 341 13.07 10.62 -3.93
CA ARG A 341 13.91 11.71 -3.46
C ARG A 341 13.99 11.73 -1.93
N ALA A 342 12.85 11.55 -1.25
CA ALA A 342 12.79 11.46 0.21
C ALA A 342 13.60 10.27 0.75
N ASN A 343 13.68 9.16 -0.01
CA ASN A 343 14.51 7.99 0.30
C ASN A 343 16.00 8.16 -0.10
N GLY A 344 16.46 9.38 -0.37
CA GLY A 344 17.88 9.67 -0.59
C GLY A 344 18.39 9.55 -2.03
N LYS A 345 17.52 9.31 -3.04
CA LYS A 345 17.97 9.39 -4.44
C LYS A 345 18.24 10.85 -4.79
N GLY A 346 19.52 11.19 -5.00
CA GLY A 346 19.97 12.54 -5.30
C GLY A 346 19.84 12.94 -6.78
N CYS A 347 20.61 13.97 -7.16
CA CYS A 347 20.65 14.49 -8.52
C CYS A 347 21.28 13.47 -9.49
N PRO A 348 20.56 12.99 -10.53
CA PRO A 348 21.08 12.02 -11.49
C PRO A 348 22.19 12.59 -12.39
N ILE A 349 22.30 13.92 -12.46
CA ILE A 349 23.31 14.60 -13.30
C ILE A 349 24.66 14.61 -12.57
N CYS A 350 24.66 14.90 -11.27
CA CYS A 350 25.84 14.84 -10.41
C CYS A 350 26.49 13.44 -10.37
N VAL A 351 25.67 12.38 -10.36
CA VAL A 351 26.15 10.98 -10.33
C VAL A 351 26.36 10.38 -11.72
N GLY A 352 26.23 11.17 -12.79
CA GLY A 352 26.48 10.70 -14.16
C GLY A 352 25.48 9.65 -14.67
N GLN A 353 24.21 9.75 -14.27
CA GLN A 353 23.10 8.95 -14.83
C GLN A 353 22.29 9.71 -15.89
N LYS A 354 22.34 11.05 -15.88
CA LYS A 354 21.70 11.91 -16.87
C LYS A 354 22.73 12.87 -17.47
N LEU A 355 22.80 12.91 -18.80
CA LEU A 355 23.68 13.81 -19.55
C LEU A 355 23.08 15.22 -19.62
N THR A 356 23.95 16.21 -19.47
CA THR A 356 23.73 17.65 -19.61
C THR A 356 25.00 18.30 -20.16
N LYS A 357 24.95 19.60 -20.48
CA LYS A 357 26.12 20.30 -21.02
C LYS A 357 27.25 20.37 -19.99
N SER A 358 26.93 20.61 -18.71
CA SER A 358 27.92 20.76 -17.65
C SER A 358 28.68 19.47 -17.31
N ASN A 359 28.15 18.29 -17.66
CA ASN A 359 28.74 17.00 -17.29
C ASN A 359 29.15 16.10 -18.48
N CYS A 360 29.09 16.62 -19.71
CA CYS A 360 29.54 15.90 -20.90
C CYS A 360 31.07 15.68 -20.92
N LEU A 361 31.54 14.79 -21.80
CA LEU A 361 32.97 14.48 -21.92
C LEU A 361 33.80 15.71 -22.27
N THR A 362 33.33 16.56 -23.20
CA THR A 362 34.04 17.80 -23.57
C THR A 362 34.28 18.70 -22.37
N THR A 363 33.25 18.95 -21.57
CA THR A 363 33.33 19.89 -20.45
C THR A 363 34.17 19.35 -19.30
N ARG A 364 34.08 18.04 -19.01
CA ARG A 364 34.78 17.44 -17.87
C ARG A 364 36.21 16.99 -18.19
N TYR A 365 36.49 16.62 -19.43
CA TYR A 365 37.78 16.07 -19.87
C TYR A 365 38.15 16.64 -21.26
N PRO A 366 38.40 17.96 -21.39
CA PRO A 366 38.67 18.60 -22.68
C PRO A 366 39.86 17.97 -23.43
N ALA A 367 40.96 17.68 -22.73
CA ALA A 367 42.14 17.03 -23.33
C ALA A 367 41.88 15.58 -23.83
N ILE A 368 40.88 14.90 -23.28
CA ILE A 368 40.44 13.59 -23.80
C ILE A 368 39.51 13.79 -25.00
N ALA A 369 38.60 14.75 -24.93
CA ALA A 369 37.70 15.09 -26.03
C ALA A 369 38.44 15.57 -27.29
N GLU A 370 39.59 16.25 -27.14
CA GLU A 370 40.48 16.62 -28.25
C GLU A 370 41.02 15.41 -29.02
N GLN A 371 41.10 14.24 -28.37
CA GLN A 371 41.54 12.99 -28.99
C GLN A 371 40.39 12.23 -29.64
N TRP A 372 39.19 12.80 -29.69
CA TRP A 372 38.06 12.20 -30.38
C TRP A 372 38.34 12.11 -31.88
N HIS A 373 38.10 10.94 -32.47
CA HIS A 373 38.37 10.79 -33.90
C HIS A 373 37.40 11.68 -34.72
N PRO A 374 37.88 12.49 -35.68
CA PRO A 374 37.06 13.49 -36.38
C PRO A 374 35.94 12.91 -37.24
N THR A 375 36.14 11.74 -37.86
CA THR A 375 35.17 11.16 -38.83
C THR A 375 34.62 9.77 -38.47
N LYS A 376 35.37 8.94 -37.74
CA LYS A 376 35.00 7.52 -37.48
C LYS A 376 33.88 7.30 -36.45
N ASN A 377 33.42 8.35 -35.75
CA ASN A 377 32.36 8.26 -34.74
C ASN A 377 30.96 8.66 -35.26
N GLY A 378 30.84 8.90 -36.57
CA GLY A 378 29.58 9.30 -37.20
C GLY A 378 29.03 10.59 -36.59
N ILE A 379 27.75 10.61 -36.24
CA ILE A 379 27.07 11.77 -35.65
C ILE A 379 27.39 11.99 -34.17
N LEU A 380 28.04 11.03 -33.50
CA LEU A 380 28.27 11.10 -32.07
C LEU A 380 29.44 12.05 -31.77
N THR A 381 29.19 13.08 -30.96
CA THR A 381 30.21 14.02 -30.52
C THR A 381 30.60 13.81 -29.06
N PRO A 382 31.75 14.35 -28.61
CA PRO A 382 32.11 14.36 -27.19
C PRO A 382 31.10 15.10 -26.28
N TYR A 383 30.22 15.94 -26.86
CA TYR A 383 29.16 16.61 -26.11
C TYR A 383 27.97 15.68 -25.80
N ASP A 384 27.84 14.58 -26.54
CA ASP A 384 26.70 13.65 -26.47
C ASP A 384 26.94 12.46 -25.54
N VAL A 385 28.03 12.46 -24.79
CA VAL A 385 28.45 11.32 -23.97
C VAL A 385 28.92 11.74 -22.58
N LEU A 386 28.67 10.87 -21.60
CA LEU A 386 29.19 11.01 -20.24
C LEU A 386 30.58 10.37 -20.14
N PRO A 387 31.52 10.95 -19.38
CA PRO A 387 32.85 10.37 -19.16
C PRO A 387 32.84 8.93 -18.64
N GLY A 388 31.88 8.58 -17.78
CA GLY A 388 31.81 7.26 -17.14
C GLY A 388 31.21 6.13 -18.00
N THR A 389 30.84 6.39 -19.26
CA THR A 389 30.20 5.37 -20.09
C THR A 389 31.17 4.30 -20.59
N ALA A 390 30.71 3.06 -20.65
CA ALA A 390 31.46 1.95 -21.26
C ALA A 390 31.40 1.95 -22.80
N LYS A 391 30.69 2.91 -23.42
CA LYS A 391 30.59 3.03 -24.88
C LYS A 391 31.99 3.16 -25.50
N LYS A 392 32.27 2.30 -26.47
CA LYS A 392 33.52 2.33 -27.26
C LYS A 392 33.37 3.26 -28.46
N VAL A 393 34.40 4.06 -28.69
CA VAL A 393 34.50 5.04 -29.77
C VAL A 393 35.92 5.03 -30.34
N TRP A 394 36.08 5.58 -31.53
CA TRP A 394 37.38 5.78 -32.16
C TRP A 394 38.06 7.02 -31.59
N TRP A 395 39.36 6.91 -31.35
CA TRP A 395 40.23 7.96 -30.87
C TRP A 395 41.37 8.19 -31.84
N LYS A 396 41.89 9.42 -31.91
CA LYS A 396 43.07 9.80 -32.68
C LYS A 396 44.07 10.52 -31.76
N CYS A 397 45.32 10.06 -31.74
CA CYS A 397 46.36 10.69 -30.93
C CYS A 397 46.94 11.88 -31.70
N PRO A 398 47.16 13.04 -31.06
CA PRO A 398 47.82 14.17 -31.71
C PRO A 398 49.31 13.93 -32.02
N LYS A 399 49.92 12.86 -31.47
CA LYS A 399 51.36 12.57 -31.63
C LYS A 399 51.71 11.85 -32.94
N GLY A 400 50.73 11.35 -33.70
CA GLY A 400 50.97 10.61 -34.93
C GLY A 400 49.67 10.39 -35.69
N ASP A 401 49.71 10.55 -37.02
CA ASP A 401 48.49 10.46 -37.84
C ASP A 401 47.93 9.04 -37.92
N ASP A 402 48.78 8.02 -37.79
CA ASP A 402 48.39 6.62 -37.79
C ASP A 402 47.98 6.11 -36.39
N HIS A 403 48.00 6.97 -35.36
CA HIS A 403 47.66 6.63 -33.99
C HIS A 403 46.15 6.68 -33.74
N GLU A 404 45.44 5.72 -34.34
CA GLU A 404 44.00 5.57 -34.21
C GLU A 404 43.66 4.27 -33.50
N TRP A 405 42.71 4.30 -32.56
CA TRP A 405 42.31 3.09 -31.83
C TRP A 405 40.87 3.16 -31.31
N PHE A 406 40.29 1.99 -31.06
CA PHE A 406 38.91 1.84 -30.59
C PHE A 406 38.88 1.45 -29.11
N ALA A 407 38.36 2.33 -28.24
CA ALA A 407 38.38 2.13 -26.80
C ALA A 407 37.17 2.76 -26.09
N SER A 408 36.84 2.28 -24.88
CA SER A 408 35.73 2.81 -24.08
C SER A 408 36.06 4.14 -23.43
N ILE A 409 35.07 5.04 -23.38
CA ILE A 409 35.24 6.39 -22.84
C ILE A 409 35.64 6.36 -21.36
N ASN A 410 35.01 5.53 -20.54
CA ASN A 410 35.36 5.40 -19.12
C ASN A 410 36.84 5.06 -18.91
N HIS A 411 37.39 4.12 -19.67
CA HIS A 411 38.78 3.70 -19.57
C HIS A 411 39.74 4.81 -19.99
N ARG A 412 39.37 5.58 -21.03
CA ARG A 412 40.13 6.76 -21.46
C ARG A 412 40.16 7.84 -20.39
N THR A 413 39.03 8.09 -19.74
CA THR A 413 38.94 9.09 -18.66
C THR A 413 39.62 8.66 -17.36
N GLN A 414 39.91 7.37 -17.20
CA GLN A 414 40.70 6.80 -16.10
C GLN A 414 42.22 6.83 -16.35
N GLY A 415 42.67 7.39 -17.48
CA GLY A 415 44.10 7.63 -17.75
C GLY A 415 44.74 6.71 -18.78
N THR A 416 43.97 5.91 -19.53
CA THR A 416 44.56 5.11 -20.61
C THR A 416 44.89 5.95 -21.84
N GLY A 417 46.13 5.81 -22.30
CA GLY A 417 46.70 6.59 -23.40
C GLY A 417 46.62 5.89 -24.75
N CYS A 418 47.34 6.45 -25.73
CA CYS A 418 47.48 5.85 -27.05
C CYS A 418 48.33 4.57 -26.97
N PRO A 419 47.84 3.42 -27.46
CA PRO A 419 48.59 2.15 -27.43
C PRO A 419 49.85 2.18 -28.28
N LYS A 420 49.93 3.03 -29.32
CA LYS A 420 51.14 3.21 -30.11
C LYS A 420 52.20 4.06 -29.40
N CYS A 421 51.80 5.05 -28.61
CA CYS A 421 52.74 5.85 -27.82
C CYS A 421 53.27 5.10 -26.59
N ASN A 422 52.46 4.23 -26.00
CA ASN A 422 52.84 3.42 -24.85
C ASN A 422 52.47 1.95 -25.10
N PRO A 423 53.27 1.23 -25.90
CA PRO A 423 52.98 -0.15 -26.25
C PRO A 423 53.00 -1.06 -25.03
N ALA A 424 51.91 -1.81 -24.87
CA ALA A 424 51.62 -2.62 -23.70
C ALA A 424 52.25 -4.03 -23.74
N TYR A 425 53.46 -4.22 -24.29
CA TYR A 425 54.08 -5.58 -24.37
C TYR A 425 54.95 -5.84 -23.17
N SER A 426 55.08 -7.09 -22.78
CA SER A 426 56.01 -7.45 -21.71
C SER A 426 57.46 -7.31 -22.22
N ILE A 427 58.40 -7.03 -21.31
CA ILE A 427 59.82 -7.02 -21.66
C ILE A 427 60.29 -8.42 -22.11
N PRO A 428 59.86 -9.52 -21.47
CA PRO A 428 60.16 -10.89 -21.92
C PRO A 428 59.66 -11.22 -23.33
N GLU A 429 58.41 -10.86 -23.65
CA GLU A 429 57.81 -11.01 -24.99
C GLU A 429 58.71 -10.36 -26.05
N LEU A 430 59.10 -9.10 -25.84
CA LEU A 430 59.99 -8.39 -26.78
C LEU A 430 61.36 -9.09 -26.91
N ARG A 431 61.90 -9.63 -25.82
CA ARG A 431 63.19 -10.32 -25.85
C ARG A 431 63.10 -11.60 -26.68
N ILE A 432 62.08 -12.43 -26.46
CA ILE A 432 61.89 -13.67 -27.24
C ILE A 432 61.75 -13.32 -28.73
N PHE A 433 60.97 -12.29 -29.06
CA PHE A 433 60.81 -11.84 -30.44
C PHE A 433 62.15 -11.47 -31.10
N CYS A 434 62.97 -10.66 -30.44
CA CYS A 434 64.25 -10.21 -31.00
C CYS A 434 65.25 -11.35 -31.18
N GLU A 435 65.34 -12.28 -30.23
CA GLU A 435 66.25 -13.43 -30.33
C GLU A 435 65.83 -14.38 -31.46
N LEU A 436 64.52 -14.62 -31.63
CA LEU A 436 64.02 -15.47 -32.72
C LEU A 436 64.18 -14.79 -34.08
N LYS A 437 63.97 -13.46 -34.18
CA LYS A 437 64.20 -12.71 -35.43
C LYS A 437 65.67 -12.71 -35.87
N ALA A 438 66.61 -12.95 -34.96
CA ALA A 438 68.03 -13.12 -35.31
C ALA A 438 68.32 -14.47 -36.00
N ILE A 439 67.43 -15.45 -35.84
CA ILE A 439 67.57 -16.81 -36.38
C ILE A 439 66.67 -16.98 -37.62
N PHE A 440 65.41 -16.59 -37.49
CA PHE A 440 64.36 -16.74 -38.50
C PHE A 440 64.08 -15.41 -39.20
N GLU A 441 63.98 -15.44 -40.53
CA GLU A 441 63.75 -14.24 -41.34
C GLU A 441 62.33 -13.70 -41.17
N ASP A 442 61.33 -14.60 -41.11
CA ASP A 442 59.91 -14.23 -40.99
C ASP A 442 59.35 -14.51 -39.59
N VAL A 443 59.51 -13.55 -38.68
CA VAL A 443 58.89 -13.54 -37.35
C VAL A 443 58.07 -12.26 -37.19
N HIS A 444 56.83 -12.43 -36.75
CA HIS A 444 55.85 -11.38 -36.48
C HIS A 444 55.56 -11.26 -34.98
N HIS A 445 55.23 -10.04 -34.54
CA HIS A 445 54.92 -9.71 -33.15
C HIS A 445 53.47 -9.26 -33.03
N ARG A 446 52.70 -9.81 -32.07
CA ARG A 446 51.29 -9.50 -31.77
C ARG A 446 50.33 -9.63 -32.95
N VAL A 447 50.30 -10.82 -33.54
CA VAL A 447 49.38 -11.11 -34.65
C VAL A 447 48.04 -11.50 -34.08
N ILE A 448 46.95 -10.94 -34.62
CA ILE A 448 45.60 -11.41 -34.28
C ILE A 448 45.27 -12.59 -35.20
N LEU A 449 45.27 -13.79 -34.62
CA LEU A 449 44.85 -15.03 -35.28
C LEU A 449 43.55 -15.52 -34.62
N ASN A 450 42.52 -15.79 -35.42
CA ASN A 450 41.23 -16.30 -34.93
C ASN A 450 40.62 -15.50 -33.76
N LYS A 451 40.72 -14.17 -33.83
CA LYS A 451 40.27 -13.20 -32.81
C LYS A 451 41.05 -13.22 -31.49
N CYS A 452 42.12 -14.01 -31.40
CA CYS A 452 43.06 -14.03 -30.30
C CYS A 452 44.38 -13.37 -30.71
N GLU A 453 44.96 -12.55 -29.83
CA GLU A 453 46.31 -12.02 -30.01
C GLU A 453 47.33 -13.10 -29.64
N VAL A 454 48.28 -13.35 -30.54
CA VAL A 454 49.45 -14.21 -30.35
C VAL A 454 50.68 -13.32 -30.22
N ASP A 455 51.37 -13.42 -29.08
CA ASP A 455 52.53 -12.59 -28.73
C ASP A 455 53.62 -12.61 -29.83
N ILE A 456 54.02 -13.81 -30.27
CA ILE A 456 55.02 -14.00 -31.33
C ILE A 456 54.55 -15.10 -32.26
N PHE A 457 54.63 -14.87 -33.57
CA PHE A 457 54.22 -15.83 -34.59
C PHE A 457 55.31 -15.99 -35.65
N ILE A 458 55.66 -17.23 -35.98
CA ILE A 458 56.59 -17.60 -37.04
C ILE A 458 55.76 -18.23 -38.17
N PRO A 459 55.35 -17.47 -39.20
CA PRO A 459 54.40 -17.94 -40.21
C PRO A 459 54.92 -19.14 -40.99
N GLU A 460 56.23 -19.15 -41.31
CA GLU A 460 56.89 -20.22 -42.08
C GLU A 460 56.64 -21.63 -41.52
N PHE A 461 56.57 -21.75 -40.19
CA PHE A 461 56.33 -23.03 -39.49
C PHE A 461 54.96 -23.12 -38.83
N ASN A 462 54.13 -22.08 -38.98
CA ASN A 462 52.85 -21.94 -38.30
C ASN A 462 52.94 -22.13 -36.77
N ILE A 463 54.01 -21.59 -36.17
CA ILE A 463 54.31 -21.68 -34.74
C ILE A 463 53.93 -20.37 -34.06
N GLY A 464 53.16 -20.44 -32.98
CA GLY A 464 52.93 -19.31 -32.09
C GLY A 464 53.58 -19.52 -30.74
N ILE A 465 54.08 -18.44 -30.16
CA ILE A 465 54.72 -18.42 -28.85
C ILE A 465 54.01 -17.37 -27.99
N GLU A 466 53.58 -17.79 -26.79
CA GLU A 466 52.91 -16.94 -25.79
C GLU A 466 53.82 -16.79 -24.56
N PHE A 467 53.95 -15.56 -24.03
CA PHE A 467 54.61 -15.32 -22.75
C PHE A 467 53.57 -15.02 -21.66
N ASP A 468 53.32 -16.02 -20.81
CA ASP A 468 52.33 -15.94 -19.73
C ASP A 468 52.98 -15.44 -18.43
N GLY A 469 52.94 -14.12 -18.20
CA GLY A 469 53.40 -13.52 -16.95
C GLY A 469 52.46 -13.83 -15.78
N ALA A 470 52.99 -14.29 -14.65
CA ALA A 470 52.20 -14.80 -13.52
C ALA A 470 51.21 -13.75 -12.99
N TYR A 471 51.65 -12.49 -12.89
CA TYR A 471 50.81 -11.37 -12.45
C TYR A 471 49.51 -11.19 -13.25
N TRP A 472 49.54 -11.49 -14.56
CA TRP A 472 48.38 -11.27 -15.44
C TRP A 472 47.46 -12.49 -15.57
N HIS A 473 47.96 -13.68 -15.21
CA HIS A 473 47.30 -14.98 -15.44
C HIS A 473 46.94 -15.76 -14.16
N GLN A 474 47.44 -15.37 -12.98
CA GLN A 474 47.30 -16.13 -11.71
C GLN A 474 45.85 -16.49 -11.32
N ASP A 475 44.85 -15.68 -11.71
CA ASP A 475 43.43 -15.91 -11.37
C ASP A 475 42.52 -16.05 -12.60
N LYS A 476 43.07 -16.42 -13.77
CA LYS A 476 42.34 -16.44 -15.06
C LYS A 476 42.33 -17.79 -15.76
N HIS A 477 42.38 -18.89 -14.99
CA HIS A 477 42.51 -20.25 -15.53
C HIS A 477 41.51 -20.60 -16.64
N GLU A 478 40.23 -20.28 -16.48
CA GLU A 478 39.20 -20.60 -17.49
C GLU A 478 39.44 -19.88 -18.82
N LYS A 479 39.66 -18.56 -18.78
CA LYS A 479 39.94 -17.75 -19.98
C LYS A 479 41.26 -18.11 -20.64
N ASP A 480 42.25 -18.46 -19.83
CA ASP A 480 43.55 -18.91 -20.28
C ASP A 480 43.45 -20.24 -21.03
N GLN A 481 42.62 -21.16 -20.52
CA GLN A 481 42.34 -22.45 -21.16
C GLN A 481 41.53 -22.28 -22.45
N GLU A 482 40.54 -21.39 -22.49
CA GLU A 482 39.80 -21.06 -23.72
C GLU A 482 40.74 -20.52 -24.80
N LYS A 483 41.63 -19.58 -24.45
CA LYS A 483 42.63 -19.04 -25.39
C LYS A 483 43.55 -20.15 -25.91
N TYR A 484 43.99 -21.06 -25.03
CA TYR A 484 44.81 -22.21 -25.41
C TYR A 484 44.12 -23.08 -26.44
N LEU A 485 42.85 -23.48 -26.19
CA LEU A 485 42.10 -24.34 -27.10
C LEU A 485 41.93 -23.69 -28.49
N ILE A 486 41.56 -22.41 -28.55
CA ILE A 486 41.36 -21.68 -29.81
C ILE A 486 42.65 -21.63 -30.65
N LEU A 487 43.79 -21.37 -30.00
CA LEU A 487 45.07 -21.24 -30.68
C LEU A 487 45.65 -22.62 -31.06
N ALA A 488 45.65 -23.57 -30.13
CA ALA A 488 46.24 -24.90 -30.35
C ALA A 488 45.54 -25.72 -31.44
N GLU A 489 44.27 -25.42 -31.78
CA GLU A 489 43.56 -26.03 -32.91
C GLU A 489 44.15 -25.64 -34.27
N ASN A 490 44.83 -24.50 -34.37
CA ASN A 490 45.19 -23.88 -35.66
C ASN A 490 46.70 -23.67 -35.85
N ILE A 491 47.44 -23.57 -34.74
CA ILE A 491 48.88 -23.31 -34.75
C ILE A 491 49.60 -24.22 -33.76
N TYR A 492 50.88 -24.47 -34.02
CA TYR A 492 51.72 -25.17 -33.05
C TYR A 492 52.11 -24.19 -31.94
N LEU A 493 51.43 -24.30 -30.79
CA LEU A 493 51.56 -23.35 -29.70
C LEU A 493 52.66 -23.78 -28.70
N ILE A 494 53.57 -22.86 -28.41
CA ILE A 494 54.58 -22.94 -27.34
C ILE A 494 54.22 -21.89 -26.30
N ARG A 495 54.17 -22.26 -25.01
CA ARG A 495 53.84 -21.32 -23.93
C ARG A 495 55.00 -21.19 -22.98
N VAL A 496 55.48 -19.97 -22.77
CA VAL A 496 56.51 -19.66 -21.78
C VAL A 496 55.79 -19.14 -20.52
N ARG A 497 55.72 -19.98 -19.49
CA ARG A 497 54.93 -19.72 -18.29
C ARG A 497 55.79 -19.33 -17.10
N GLU A 498 55.50 -18.17 -16.51
CA GLU A 498 56.20 -17.69 -15.32
C GLU A 498 55.81 -18.50 -14.06
N GLU A 499 56.74 -18.59 -13.11
CA GLU A 499 56.57 -19.24 -11.82
C GLU A 499 55.26 -18.84 -11.12
N GLY A 500 54.50 -19.87 -10.71
CA GLY A 500 53.17 -19.73 -10.09
C GLY A 500 52.00 -20.05 -11.01
N LEU A 501 52.24 -20.30 -12.31
CA LEU A 501 51.22 -20.76 -13.25
C LEU A 501 51.28 -22.29 -13.47
N PRO A 502 50.12 -22.97 -13.60
CA PRO A 502 50.09 -24.41 -13.86
C PRO A 502 50.57 -24.72 -15.29
N LEU A 503 51.47 -25.70 -15.41
CA LEU A 503 51.85 -26.28 -16.70
C LEU A 503 50.73 -27.21 -17.14
N SER A 504 50.16 -26.95 -18.31
CA SER A 504 48.96 -27.64 -18.82
C SER A 504 49.14 -28.16 -20.25
N GLY A 505 50.08 -27.61 -21.01
CA GLY A 505 50.44 -28.03 -22.36
C GLY A 505 51.72 -28.85 -22.44
N LYS A 506 51.81 -29.75 -23.44
CA LYS A 506 52.99 -30.59 -23.73
C LYS A 506 54.24 -29.77 -24.10
N ASN A 507 54.06 -28.52 -24.55
CA ASN A 507 55.10 -27.61 -25.03
C ASN A 507 55.29 -26.40 -24.10
N ASP A 508 54.83 -26.50 -22.85
CA ASP A 508 54.98 -25.42 -21.88
C ASP A 508 56.42 -25.37 -21.35
N ILE A 509 57.04 -24.19 -21.37
CA ILE A 509 58.36 -23.91 -20.83
C ILE A 509 58.20 -23.12 -19.53
N PHE A 510 58.79 -23.62 -18.45
CA PHE A 510 58.78 -22.95 -17.16
C PHE A 510 59.88 -21.90 -17.05
N VAL A 511 59.55 -20.69 -16.58
CA VAL A 511 60.51 -19.61 -16.34
C VAL A 511 60.34 -19.03 -14.94
N LYS A 512 61.44 -18.91 -14.20
CA LYS A 512 61.46 -18.25 -12.89
C LYS A 512 61.26 -16.74 -13.04
N LYS A 513 60.57 -16.14 -12.08
CA LYS A 513 60.23 -14.72 -12.09
C LYS A 513 61.48 -13.85 -12.17
N ARG A 514 61.55 -12.98 -13.18
CA ARG A 514 62.70 -12.07 -13.46
C ARG A 514 64.03 -12.76 -13.80
N GLU A 515 64.04 -14.05 -14.10
CA GLU A 515 65.25 -14.83 -14.39
C GLU A 515 65.30 -15.38 -15.83
N MET A 516 64.46 -14.86 -16.74
CA MET A 516 64.53 -15.24 -18.15
C MET A 516 65.93 -14.95 -18.70
N ASN A 517 66.57 -15.99 -19.21
CA ASN A 517 67.93 -15.99 -19.74
C ASN A 517 67.97 -16.79 -21.05
N ILE A 518 69.14 -16.87 -21.69
CA ILE A 518 69.28 -17.52 -23.00
C ILE A 518 68.77 -18.98 -23.01
N SER A 519 68.80 -19.68 -21.86
CA SER A 519 68.24 -21.05 -21.77
C SER A 519 66.77 -21.13 -22.16
N THR A 520 65.97 -20.09 -21.89
CA THR A 520 64.55 -20.06 -22.28
C THR A 520 64.41 -20.12 -23.80
N ILE A 521 65.25 -19.37 -24.53
CA ILE A 521 65.27 -19.41 -25.99
C ILE A 521 65.78 -20.76 -26.49
N LYS A 522 66.82 -21.31 -25.87
CA LYS A 522 67.32 -22.66 -26.20
C LYS A 522 66.24 -23.72 -26.03
N GLU A 523 65.39 -23.65 -25.00
CA GLU A 523 64.25 -24.56 -24.84
C GLU A 523 63.18 -24.36 -25.92
N ILE A 524 62.85 -23.11 -26.29
CA ILE A 524 61.96 -22.82 -27.43
C ILE A 524 62.51 -23.46 -28.70
N LEU A 525 63.80 -23.24 -28.99
CA LEU A 525 64.46 -23.78 -30.17
C LEU A 525 64.53 -25.31 -30.15
N LYS A 526 64.76 -25.95 -28.99
CA LYS A 526 64.68 -27.42 -28.85
C LYS A 526 63.28 -27.95 -29.17
N ILE A 527 62.23 -27.23 -28.80
CA ILE A 527 60.85 -27.61 -29.16
C ILE A 527 60.64 -27.44 -30.67
N ILE A 528 61.08 -26.32 -31.25
CA ILE A 528 61.01 -26.07 -32.70
C ILE A 528 61.76 -27.16 -33.47
N LEU A 529 62.97 -27.52 -33.04
CA LEU A 529 63.80 -28.58 -33.64
C LEU A 529 63.14 -29.96 -33.57
N LYS A 530 62.24 -30.25 -32.61
CA LYS A 530 61.52 -31.53 -32.57
C LYS A 530 60.46 -31.66 -33.68
N ILE A 531 60.12 -30.57 -34.36
CA ILE A 531 59.14 -30.53 -35.47
C ILE A 531 59.85 -30.89 -36.80
N GLN A 532 60.85 -31.79 -36.74
CA GLN A 532 62.01 -32.01 -37.66
C GLN A 532 61.76 -32.05 -39.17
N ASN A 533 60.52 -32.14 -39.66
CA ASN A 533 60.23 -32.38 -41.07
C ASN A 533 60.09 -31.12 -41.95
N VAL A 534 60.38 -29.92 -41.42
CA VAL A 534 60.09 -28.65 -42.13
C VAL A 534 61.25 -27.63 -42.12
N ILE A 535 62.35 -27.89 -41.41
CA ILE A 535 63.40 -26.90 -41.17
C ILE A 535 64.54 -27.07 -42.19
N SER A 536 64.93 -25.97 -42.87
CA SER A 536 66.03 -26.01 -43.84
C SER A 536 67.39 -26.24 -43.15
N PRO A 537 68.38 -26.88 -43.83
CA PRO A 537 69.72 -27.08 -43.27
C PRO A 537 70.40 -25.78 -42.78
N GLN A 538 70.13 -24.66 -43.46
CA GLN A 538 70.65 -23.34 -43.09
C GLN A 538 70.10 -22.83 -41.76
N ILE A 539 68.81 -23.09 -41.48
CA ILE A 539 68.19 -22.72 -40.21
C ILE A 539 68.70 -23.64 -39.09
N ILE A 540 68.91 -24.93 -39.36
CA ILE A 540 69.51 -25.86 -38.39
C ILE A 540 70.90 -25.36 -37.96
N GLU A 541 71.76 -24.97 -38.91
CA GLU A 541 73.08 -24.40 -38.62
C GLU A 541 72.99 -23.13 -37.77
N LYS A 542 72.06 -22.21 -38.08
CA LYS A 542 71.81 -21.01 -37.26
C LYS A 542 71.34 -21.36 -35.83
N ILE A 543 70.49 -22.37 -35.68
CA ILE A 543 70.01 -22.84 -34.37
C ILE A 543 71.17 -23.48 -33.60
N ASP A 544 71.95 -24.36 -34.22
CA ASP A 544 73.11 -25.00 -33.59
C ASP A 544 74.14 -23.95 -33.14
N GLY A 545 74.42 -22.95 -33.99
CA GLY A 545 75.26 -21.82 -33.63
C GLY A 545 74.71 -20.98 -32.47
N TYR A 546 73.38 -20.89 -32.31
CA TYR A 546 72.74 -20.28 -31.14
C TYR A 546 72.89 -21.15 -29.88
N MET A 547 72.84 -22.48 -30.02
CA MET A 547 72.96 -23.41 -28.89
C MET A 547 74.31 -23.33 -28.20
N GLU A 548 75.37 -22.93 -28.92
CA GLU A 548 76.73 -22.73 -28.39
C GLU A 548 76.92 -21.40 -27.64
N GLN A 549 75.99 -20.45 -27.73
CA GLN A 549 76.15 -19.13 -27.13
C GLN A 549 75.89 -19.14 -25.61
N ASP A 550 76.70 -18.40 -24.86
CA ASP A 550 76.57 -18.27 -23.40
C ASP A 550 75.72 -17.06 -22.96
N ASP A 551 75.45 -16.11 -23.85
CA ASP A 551 74.66 -14.90 -23.57
C ASP A 551 73.84 -14.46 -24.80
N TRP A 552 72.92 -13.51 -24.61
CA TRP A 552 72.01 -12.97 -25.63
C TRP A 552 72.73 -12.49 -26.89
N ILE A 553 72.25 -12.90 -28.07
CA ILE A 553 72.84 -12.49 -29.35
C ILE A 553 72.17 -11.24 -29.93
N ALA A 554 70.88 -11.03 -29.65
CA ALA A 554 70.10 -9.97 -30.29
C ALA A 554 70.05 -8.67 -29.47
N ASN A 555 71.08 -8.39 -28.65
CA ASN A 555 71.09 -7.24 -27.74
C ASN A 555 70.91 -5.90 -28.44
N VAL A 556 71.57 -5.67 -29.58
CA VAL A 556 71.44 -4.41 -30.35
C VAL A 556 70.01 -4.24 -30.84
N HIS A 557 69.44 -5.27 -31.46
CA HIS A 557 68.06 -5.24 -31.99
C HIS A 557 67.03 -5.09 -30.87
N PHE A 558 67.21 -5.81 -29.76
CA PHE A 558 66.37 -5.67 -28.58
C PHE A 558 66.44 -4.26 -27.97
N ASN A 559 67.64 -3.69 -27.84
CA ASN A 559 67.83 -2.36 -27.27
C ASN A 559 67.26 -1.27 -28.19
N ASP A 560 67.31 -1.44 -29.51
CA ASP A 560 66.60 -0.57 -30.47
C ASP A 560 65.10 -0.55 -30.20
N HIS A 561 64.44 -1.72 -30.18
CA HIS A 561 63.00 -1.81 -29.89
C HIS A 561 62.64 -1.34 -28.49
N TYR A 562 63.50 -1.61 -27.51
CA TYR A 562 63.31 -1.16 -26.14
C TYR A 562 63.37 0.37 -26.03
N SER A 563 64.31 1.02 -26.73
CA SER A 563 64.45 2.48 -26.75
C SER A 563 63.23 3.19 -27.36
N LYS A 564 62.59 2.54 -28.34
CA LYS A 564 61.35 3.05 -28.98
C LYS A 564 60.13 3.00 -28.05
N ARG A 565 60.21 2.29 -26.93
CA ARG A 565 59.20 2.33 -25.87
C ARG A 565 59.31 3.69 -25.15
N LYS A 566 58.68 4.74 -25.69
CA LYS A 566 58.61 6.07 -25.06
C LYS A 566 57.66 6.08 -23.84
N HIS A 567 57.99 5.25 -22.84
CA HIS A 567 57.18 4.99 -21.66
C HIS A 567 57.56 5.88 -20.46
N VAL A 568 58.64 6.65 -20.57
CA VAL A 568 59.13 7.56 -19.52
C VAL A 568 58.98 9.00 -19.99
N GLU A 569 58.22 9.80 -19.25
CA GLU A 569 58.17 11.26 -19.43
C GLU A 569 59.55 11.85 -19.09
N TYR A 570 59.98 12.86 -19.84
CA TYR A 570 61.33 13.44 -19.69
C TYR A 570 61.60 13.87 -18.25
N GLU A 571 60.62 14.47 -17.58
CA GLU A 571 60.69 14.96 -16.19
C GLU A 571 60.79 13.81 -15.15
N LYS A 572 60.49 12.58 -15.56
CA LYS A 572 60.58 11.36 -14.75
C LYS A 572 61.80 10.51 -15.09
N SER A 573 62.61 10.94 -16.06
CA SER A 573 63.76 10.21 -16.55
C SER A 573 64.97 10.29 -15.62
N LEU A 574 65.89 9.33 -15.74
CA LEU A 574 67.16 9.32 -15.01
C LEU A 574 68.00 10.55 -15.37
N SER A 575 68.03 10.97 -16.63
CA SER A 575 68.76 12.17 -17.07
C SER A 575 68.26 13.45 -16.41
N TYR A 576 66.94 13.58 -16.19
CA TYR A 576 66.36 14.77 -15.59
C TYR A 576 66.47 14.75 -14.06
N LEU A 577 66.11 13.63 -13.43
CA LEU A 577 66.06 13.53 -11.96
C LEU A 577 67.44 13.29 -11.33
N PHE A 578 68.35 12.61 -12.03
CA PHE A 578 69.70 12.29 -11.53
C PHE A 578 70.78 12.60 -12.60
N PRO A 579 70.94 13.88 -13.00
CA PRO A 579 71.86 14.25 -14.08
C PRO A 579 73.33 13.91 -13.77
N SER A 580 73.73 13.88 -12.50
CA SER A 580 75.07 13.46 -12.09
C SER A 580 75.32 11.97 -12.32
N ILE A 581 74.34 11.12 -12.00
CA ILE A 581 74.42 9.67 -12.23
C ILE A 581 74.35 9.37 -13.73
N ALA A 582 73.52 10.11 -14.48
CA ALA A 582 73.42 9.96 -15.93
C ALA A 582 74.75 10.23 -16.66
N LYS A 583 75.63 11.09 -16.12
CA LYS A 583 76.99 11.31 -16.66
C LYS A 583 77.92 10.11 -16.51
N GLU A 584 77.65 9.21 -15.57
CA GLU A 584 78.41 7.96 -15.40
C GLU A 584 77.90 6.85 -16.32
N TRP A 585 76.95 7.13 -17.21
CA TRP A 585 76.48 6.18 -18.22
C TRP A 585 77.62 5.88 -19.18
N HIS A 586 77.99 4.60 -19.34
CA HIS A 586 79.12 4.25 -20.18
C HIS A 586 78.86 4.68 -21.65
N PRO A 587 79.82 5.32 -22.33
CA PRO A 587 79.62 5.96 -23.63
C PRO A 587 79.29 4.99 -24.78
N SER A 588 79.82 3.76 -24.76
CA SER A 588 79.66 2.79 -25.86
C SER A 588 79.14 1.40 -25.49
N LYS A 589 79.14 0.98 -24.21
CA LYS A 589 78.77 -0.39 -23.80
C LYS A 589 77.27 -0.62 -23.54
N ASN A 590 76.44 0.39 -23.78
CA ASN A 590 74.99 0.35 -23.55
C ASN A 590 74.16 0.34 -24.85
N ASP A 591 74.81 0.07 -25.99
CA ASP A 591 74.20 0.12 -27.32
C ASP A 591 73.42 1.42 -27.55
N LEU A 592 72.14 1.32 -27.95
CA LEU A 592 71.24 2.45 -28.22
C LEU A 592 70.51 2.97 -26.97
N LEU A 593 70.83 2.46 -25.78
CA LEU A 593 70.13 2.85 -24.55
C LEU A 593 70.68 4.17 -24.00
N LEU A 594 69.78 5.15 -23.85
CA LEU A 594 70.08 6.44 -23.24
C LEU A 594 69.46 6.56 -21.83
N PRO A 595 70.06 7.34 -20.92
CA PRO A 595 69.51 7.60 -19.59
C PRO A 595 68.06 8.11 -19.59
N GLU A 596 67.67 8.87 -20.60
CA GLU A 596 66.32 9.43 -20.73
C GLU A 596 65.20 8.39 -20.89
N TYR A 597 65.55 7.15 -21.27
CA TYR A 597 64.58 6.07 -21.46
C TYR A 597 64.20 5.34 -20.18
N PHE A 598 64.83 5.66 -19.05
CA PHE A 598 64.67 4.92 -17.80
C PHE A 598 64.24 5.83 -16.66
N THR A 599 63.38 5.33 -15.78
CA THR A 599 63.14 5.95 -14.48
C THR A 599 64.26 5.59 -13.50
N PRO A 600 64.49 6.41 -12.45
CA PRO A 600 65.48 6.10 -11.42
C PRO A 600 65.26 4.75 -10.73
N GLY A 601 64.01 4.31 -10.58
CA GLY A 601 63.67 3.03 -9.97
C GLY A 601 63.90 1.80 -10.84
N SER A 602 64.43 1.95 -12.06
CA SER A 602 64.60 0.84 -13.01
C SER A 602 65.59 -0.22 -12.51
N GLY A 603 65.18 -1.49 -12.51
CA GLY A 603 66.08 -2.61 -12.23
C GLY A 603 67.01 -2.98 -13.39
N ARG A 604 66.99 -2.23 -14.51
CA ARG A 604 67.81 -2.52 -15.68
C ARG A 604 69.28 -2.38 -15.33
N LYS A 605 70.04 -3.45 -15.58
CA LYS A 605 71.50 -3.46 -15.53
C LYS A 605 72.07 -2.78 -16.76
N ILE A 606 72.97 -1.82 -16.54
CA ILE A 606 73.69 -1.09 -17.60
C ILE A 606 75.16 -0.96 -17.20
N TRP A 607 76.01 -0.69 -18.17
CA TRP A 607 77.42 -0.40 -17.95
C TRP A 607 77.60 1.05 -17.51
N TRP A 608 78.30 1.22 -16.39
CA TRP A 608 78.68 2.50 -15.84
C TRP A 608 80.18 2.73 -16.01
N GLU A 609 80.58 3.98 -16.10
CA GLU A 609 81.96 4.42 -16.06
C GLU A 609 82.11 5.54 -15.03
N ALA A 610 82.91 5.28 -13.99
CA ALA A 610 83.17 6.25 -12.94
C ALA A 610 84.24 7.24 -13.38
N SER A 611 84.29 8.40 -12.72
CA SER A 611 85.38 9.37 -12.90
C SER A 611 86.77 8.80 -12.58
N CYS A 612 86.86 7.72 -11.80
CA CYS A 612 88.12 7.01 -11.55
C CYS A 612 88.52 6.02 -12.67
N GLY A 613 87.76 5.96 -13.78
CA GLY A 613 87.98 5.05 -14.91
C GLY A 613 87.48 3.62 -14.71
N HIS A 614 86.94 3.28 -13.54
CA HIS A 614 86.40 1.94 -13.31
C HIS A 614 85.07 1.77 -14.05
N GLN A 615 84.96 0.68 -14.80
CA GLN A 615 83.77 0.33 -15.58
C GLN A 615 83.12 -0.90 -14.97
N TRP A 616 81.81 -0.84 -14.70
CA TRP A 616 81.11 -1.97 -14.09
C TRP A 616 79.66 -2.05 -14.54
N ASN A 617 79.08 -3.24 -14.42
CA ASN A 617 77.69 -3.50 -14.75
C ASN A 617 76.85 -3.57 -13.46
N ASP A 618 75.87 -2.66 -13.31
CA ASP A 618 74.95 -2.65 -12.16
C ASP A 618 73.60 -2.05 -12.56
N SER A 619 72.57 -2.28 -11.75
CA SER A 619 71.23 -1.77 -12.02
C SER A 619 71.07 -0.28 -11.70
N ILE A 620 70.24 0.40 -12.49
CA ILE A 620 69.95 1.84 -12.32
C ILE A 620 69.43 2.15 -10.91
N ASN A 621 68.50 1.36 -10.39
CA ASN A 621 67.95 1.53 -9.05
C ASN A 621 68.99 1.37 -7.93
N HIS A 622 70.04 0.56 -8.13
CA HIS A 622 71.15 0.48 -7.17
C HIS A 622 71.95 1.79 -7.20
N ARG A 623 72.24 2.32 -8.40
CA ARG A 623 72.96 3.58 -8.54
C ARG A 623 72.21 4.74 -7.88
N THR A 624 70.93 4.87 -8.17
CA THR A 624 70.10 5.97 -7.65
C THR A 624 69.76 5.82 -6.17
N SER A 625 69.86 4.61 -5.60
CA SER A 625 69.72 4.39 -4.15
C SER A 625 71.02 4.66 -3.37
N GLY A 626 72.06 5.17 -4.04
CA GLY A 626 73.31 5.62 -3.41
C GLY A 626 74.47 4.62 -3.52
N ARG A 627 74.31 3.51 -4.26
CA ARG A 627 75.43 2.60 -4.55
C ARG A 627 76.33 3.22 -5.63
N GLY A 628 77.45 3.78 -5.22
CA GLY A 628 78.49 4.31 -6.11
C GLY A 628 79.42 3.22 -6.66
N CYS A 629 80.47 3.66 -7.36
CA CYS A 629 81.52 2.80 -7.91
C CYS A 629 82.09 1.81 -6.86
N PRO A 630 82.08 0.49 -7.13
CA PRO A 630 82.62 -0.52 -6.21
C PRO A 630 84.07 -0.26 -5.83
N GLU A 631 84.95 0.04 -6.79
CA GLU A 631 86.36 0.32 -6.50
C GLU A 631 86.57 1.57 -5.65
N CYS A 632 85.84 2.66 -5.94
CA CYS A 632 85.91 3.87 -5.10
C CYS A 632 85.45 3.58 -3.66
N ARG A 633 84.44 2.73 -3.50
CA ARG A 633 83.93 2.31 -2.20
C ARG A 633 84.97 1.48 -1.44
N TYR A 634 85.61 0.51 -2.10
CA TYR A 634 86.67 -0.30 -1.48
C TYR A 634 87.91 0.53 -1.14
N LYS A 635 88.31 1.48 -2.00
CA LYS A 635 89.41 2.42 -1.70
C LYS A 635 89.10 3.30 -0.50
N LYS A 636 87.87 3.82 -0.37
CA LYS A 636 87.44 4.58 0.82
C LYS A 636 87.43 3.73 2.09
N ALA A 637 86.96 2.49 2.01
CA ALA A 637 86.89 1.57 3.16
C ALA A 637 88.25 1.06 3.65
N LYS A 638 89.32 1.19 2.85
CA LYS A 638 90.71 0.89 3.27
C LYS A 638 91.42 2.08 3.93
N VAL A 639 90.83 3.27 3.86
CA VAL A 639 91.42 4.53 4.37
C VAL A 639 90.69 5.03 5.63
N THR A 640 89.52 4.46 5.94
CA THR A 640 88.83 4.51 7.24
C THR A 640 89.19 3.30 8.08
#